data_AF-W8YJQ0-F1
#
_entry.id   AF-W8YJQ0-F1
#
_cell.length_a   1.000
_cell.length_b   1.000
_cell.length_c   1.000
_cell.angle_alpha   90.00
_cell.angle_beta   90.00
_cell.angle_gamma   90.00
#
_symmetry.space_group_name_H-M   'P 1'
#
loop_
_entity.id
_entity.type
_entity.pdbx_description
1 polymer ?
#
loop_
_entity_poly.entity_id
_entity_poly.type
_entity_poly.pdbx_seq_one_letter_code
_entity_poly.pdbx_strand_id
1 'polypeptide(L)'
;MTGSGQRSFLPKRSRQPLLRAGKLGLRLLLIAAVASGIIWWSSGKEAATFSQTVSASQLLGNSPQPDAEGKLPYARLMLQHPEAEAEAASSPTISIDPLQYTESAPEAKLAETDGPDGPALSWNSDSGWVEWSFEAPRAGWYELHLDYKPLPGGRTSVIRGVQLDGAYPFAESETIELQRLWKDAKYPYERNELGMQVRPRQTEISEWSVKAASDFSASSRPLLYRLEQGGHTLRLVGEREPVALKKLSFEPQRVLPAYEEYVSSQPADQAGNQPAWYEITEAEAFDRKSSISIQTDHWAEPNISPDPKGHLTYNVLGGNRWRLPGEWVEWRTEVPEDGWYVLDLKNFQNYRAGFKAYRTIQIDGEVPFREWLHYGLGYHKEFEIAPAADGEGNPYRIYLKKGGHKITMTADSSPLQPVSLALKETLGQISDFDRHIRLITGNYSKNASDANIDSQRTWEMKKYDPDAGAKVQAIVARLNVIRDYVNGLNGRDSDLSQAIKSSVSMLQAMLDDVDEIPSKVNDFSTIQASIGTWMSTLTQQPLMLDYFVLRTPDSDPGLKTASVLSRVPYALGDFGRSFTMDYELGGKTEQGALTIWVQRGRDYVDLLREMVDQDFTPKTGIAVNINLMPNPNMLILGNAAGEVPDVALGLGGSDAGRLRDAECGPGPVRISRLRRRHEAVHPGSGPGAQL
;
A
#
# COMPACT_ATOMS: atom_id res chain seq x y z
N MET A 1 88.44 1.93 15.93
CA MET A 1 88.97 1.91 17.32
C MET A 1 88.71 3.27 17.93
N THR A 2 88.07 3.28 19.11
CA THR A 2 88.17 4.28 20.21
C THR A 2 88.08 5.77 19.85
N GLY A 3 87.14 6.57 20.32
CA GLY A 3 86.34 6.49 21.55
C GLY A 3 86.46 7.80 22.34
N SER A 4 85.41 8.07 23.12
CA SER A 4 85.31 9.04 24.22
C SER A 4 85.04 10.51 23.88
N GLY A 5 83.99 11.02 24.53
CA GLY A 5 83.55 12.41 24.42
C GLY A 5 83.91 13.25 25.64
N GLN A 6 83.31 14.43 25.73
CA GLN A 6 83.28 15.25 26.93
C GLN A 6 82.02 16.13 26.97
N ARG A 7 81.48 16.27 28.19
CA ARG A 7 80.30 17.06 28.56
C ARG A 7 80.70 18.47 29.04
N SER A 8 79.67 19.34 29.08
CA SER A 8 79.42 20.49 29.98
C SER A 8 79.68 21.89 29.37
N PHE A 9 78.94 22.99 29.62
CA PHE A 9 77.97 23.41 30.66
C PHE A 9 77.13 24.64 30.15
N LEU A 10 75.78 24.66 30.37
CA LEU A 10 74.79 25.79 30.56
C LEU A 10 74.71 27.03 29.59
N PRO A 11 73.64 27.89 29.57
CA PRO A 11 72.41 27.97 30.40
C PRO A 11 71.05 28.17 29.64
N LYS A 12 69.94 28.09 30.40
CA LYS A 12 68.53 28.35 30.00
C LYS A 12 68.23 29.82 29.68
N ARG A 13 67.39 30.07 28.65
CA ARG A 13 66.59 31.29 28.45
C ARG A 13 65.15 30.94 28.03
N SER A 14 64.20 31.66 28.63
CA SER A 14 62.75 31.64 28.44
C SER A 14 62.29 32.34 27.14
N ARG A 15 61.22 31.85 26.48
CA ARG A 15 60.23 32.68 25.75
C ARG A 15 58.82 32.04 25.74
N GLN A 16 57.83 32.93 25.70
CA GLN A 16 56.38 32.86 26.00
C GLN A 16 55.47 32.13 24.99
N PRO A 17 54.16 31.96 25.33
CA PRO A 17 53.16 31.23 24.53
C PRO A 17 52.28 32.17 23.68
N LEU A 18 52.15 31.88 22.39
CA LEU A 18 51.15 32.48 21.49
C LEU A 18 50.81 31.41 20.45
N LEU A 19 49.71 30.67 20.64
CA LEU A 19 49.00 29.84 19.64
C LEU A 19 47.91 28.98 20.33
N ARG A 20 46.93 29.61 21.00
CA ARG A 20 45.68 28.93 21.41
C ARG A 20 44.41 29.67 20.99
N ALA A 21 44.45 31.00 20.82
CA ALA A 21 43.27 31.78 20.42
C ALA A 21 42.82 31.55 18.96
N GLY A 22 43.76 31.40 18.02
CA GLY A 22 43.43 31.25 16.58
C GLY A 22 42.70 29.94 16.23
N LYS A 23 42.92 28.86 16.99
CA LYS A 23 42.25 27.56 16.77
C LYS A 23 40.81 27.55 17.31
N LEU A 24 40.47 28.42 18.25
CA LEU A 24 39.11 28.54 18.79
C LEU A 24 38.22 29.37 17.85
N GLY A 25 38.75 30.47 17.30
CA GLY A 25 38.04 31.31 16.34
C GLY A 25 37.68 30.58 15.03
N LEU A 26 38.59 29.75 14.50
CA LEU A 26 38.34 28.96 13.29
C LEU A 26 37.23 27.90 13.51
N ARG A 27 37.16 27.31 14.70
CA ARG A 27 36.13 26.32 15.06
C ARG A 27 34.75 26.95 15.23
N LEU A 28 34.69 28.14 15.84
CA LEU A 28 33.44 28.90 15.97
C LEU A 28 32.93 29.39 14.60
N LEU A 29 33.82 29.78 13.68
CA LEU A 29 33.43 30.14 12.31
C LEU A 29 32.92 28.94 11.50
N LEU A 30 33.52 27.76 11.66
CA LEU A 30 33.02 26.53 11.03
C LEU A 30 31.65 26.11 11.59
N ILE A 31 31.45 26.21 12.90
CA ILE A 31 30.15 25.93 13.53
C ILE A 31 29.11 26.95 13.09
N ALA A 32 29.47 28.25 13.01
CA ALA A 32 28.58 29.29 12.51
C ALA A 32 28.26 29.09 11.02
N ALA A 33 29.21 28.68 10.19
CA ALA A 33 28.97 28.38 8.77
C ALA A 33 28.07 27.16 8.57
N VAL A 34 28.24 26.11 9.39
CA VAL A 34 27.36 24.93 9.38
C VAL A 34 25.98 25.29 9.92
N ALA A 35 25.88 26.06 10.99
CA ALA A 35 24.60 26.54 11.52
C ALA A 35 23.89 27.47 10.51
N SER A 36 24.63 28.33 9.83
CA SER A 36 24.10 29.20 8.76
C SER A 36 23.65 28.39 7.54
N GLY A 37 24.40 27.34 7.18
CA GLY A 37 24.00 26.40 6.13
C GLY A 37 22.74 25.61 6.47
N ILE A 38 22.57 25.22 7.73
CA ILE A 38 21.37 24.55 8.25
C ILE A 38 20.18 25.52 8.30
N ILE A 39 20.38 26.76 8.75
CA ILE A 39 19.35 27.80 8.79
C ILE A 39 18.95 28.21 7.37
N TRP A 40 19.90 28.32 6.44
CA TRP A 40 19.61 28.65 5.04
C TRP A 40 18.91 27.49 4.32
N TRP A 41 19.27 26.24 4.62
CA TRP A 41 18.55 25.05 4.14
C TRP A 41 17.14 24.92 4.73
N SER A 42 16.91 25.39 5.96
CA SER A 42 15.59 25.37 6.60
C SER A 42 14.70 26.57 6.25
N SER A 43 15.27 27.70 5.83
CA SER A 43 14.53 28.95 5.54
C SER A 43 14.23 29.18 4.06
N GLY A 44 14.84 28.40 3.16
CA GLY A 44 14.72 28.58 1.71
C GLY A 44 13.66 27.71 1.03
N LYS A 45 12.41 27.70 1.50
CA LYS A 45 11.26 27.28 0.69
C LYS A 45 10.05 28.12 1.07
N GLU A 46 9.88 29.25 0.41
CA GLU A 46 8.55 29.87 0.33
C GLU A 46 7.57 28.80 -0.16
N ALA A 47 6.47 28.62 0.56
CA ALA A 47 5.39 27.75 0.14
C ALA A 47 4.81 28.34 -1.14
N ALA A 48 5.20 27.81 -2.30
CA ALA A 48 4.50 28.08 -3.53
C ALA A 48 3.03 27.73 -3.28
N THR A 49 2.16 28.72 -3.36
CA THR A 49 0.72 28.54 -3.18
C THR A 49 0.19 27.88 -4.44
N PHE A 50 0.09 26.55 -4.43
CA PHE A 50 -0.54 25.80 -5.51
C PHE A 50 -2.05 25.89 -5.33
N SER A 51 -2.68 26.89 -5.94
CA SER A 51 -4.13 26.86 -6.13
C SER A 51 -4.46 25.86 -7.23
N GLN A 52 -5.48 25.02 -7.03
CA GLN A 52 -6.02 24.22 -8.14
C GLN A 52 -6.66 25.15 -9.16
N THR A 53 -5.93 25.45 -10.25
CA THR A 53 -6.40 26.29 -11.35
C THR A 53 -7.02 25.47 -12.49
N VAL A 54 -6.82 24.14 -12.47
CA VAL A 54 -7.28 23.20 -13.50
C VAL A 54 -8.28 22.22 -12.88
N SER A 55 -9.45 22.10 -13.50
CA SER A 55 -10.49 21.12 -13.14
C SER A 55 -10.31 19.78 -13.87
N ALA A 56 -10.91 18.72 -13.34
CA ALA A 56 -10.87 17.39 -13.96
C ALA A 56 -11.47 17.39 -15.39
N SER A 57 -12.51 18.20 -15.63
CA SER A 57 -13.11 18.38 -16.96
C SER A 57 -12.15 19.05 -17.94
N GLN A 58 -11.42 20.08 -17.52
CA GLN A 58 -10.38 20.72 -18.34
C GLN A 58 -9.22 19.76 -18.64
N LEU A 59 -8.84 18.92 -17.68
CA LEU A 59 -7.76 17.95 -17.85
C LEU A 59 -8.11 16.86 -18.87
N LEU A 60 -9.29 16.25 -18.74
CA LEU A 60 -9.72 15.17 -19.61
C LEU A 60 -10.14 15.69 -21.00
N GLY A 61 -10.63 16.93 -21.08
CA GLY A 61 -11.15 17.54 -22.29
C GLY A 61 -12.47 16.91 -22.76
N ASN A 62 -13.05 17.45 -23.83
CA ASN A 62 -14.38 17.06 -24.30
C ASN A 62 -14.42 15.87 -25.25
N SER A 63 -13.26 15.33 -25.68
CA SER A 63 -13.23 14.23 -26.64
C SER A 63 -13.32 12.89 -25.90
N PRO A 64 -14.42 12.11 -26.01
CA PRO A 64 -14.49 10.77 -25.45
C PRO A 64 -13.54 9.88 -26.25
N GLN A 65 -12.45 9.46 -25.64
CA GLN A 65 -11.73 8.29 -26.12
C GLN A 65 -12.18 7.11 -25.29
N PRO A 66 -12.91 6.15 -25.89
CA PRO A 66 -13.12 4.88 -25.24
C PRO A 66 -11.78 4.19 -24.99
N ASP A 67 -11.77 3.24 -24.05
CA ASP A 67 -10.65 2.34 -23.87
C ASP A 67 -10.40 1.47 -25.11
N ALA A 68 -9.42 0.57 -25.02
CA ALA A 68 -9.05 -0.31 -26.13
C ALA A 68 -10.20 -1.20 -26.64
N GLU A 69 -11.28 -1.35 -25.86
CA GLU A 69 -12.44 -2.18 -26.15
C GLU A 69 -13.70 -1.38 -26.48
N GLY A 70 -13.61 -0.05 -26.61
CA GLY A 70 -14.74 0.78 -26.98
C GLY A 70 -15.58 1.28 -25.79
N LYS A 71 -15.15 1.05 -24.55
CA LYS A 71 -15.90 1.39 -23.33
C LYS A 71 -15.43 2.72 -22.73
N LEU A 72 -16.36 3.49 -22.19
CA LEU A 72 -16.03 4.77 -21.57
C LEU A 72 -15.61 4.56 -20.10
N PRO A 73 -14.48 5.11 -19.64
CA PRO A 73 -14.14 5.12 -18.22
C PRO A 73 -15.20 5.87 -17.38
N TYR A 74 -15.47 5.41 -16.17
CA TYR A 74 -16.51 5.97 -15.29
C TYR A 74 -16.35 7.49 -15.08
N ALA A 75 -15.12 7.95 -14.83
CA ALA A 75 -14.82 9.39 -14.73
C ALA A 75 -15.30 10.20 -15.94
N ARG A 76 -15.15 9.67 -17.16
CA ARG A 76 -15.59 10.35 -18.38
C ARG A 76 -17.11 10.29 -18.55
N LEU A 77 -17.76 9.20 -18.11
CA LEU A 77 -19.21 9.09 -18.10
C LEU A 77 -19.83 10.13 -17.14
N MET A 78 -19.31 10.24 -15.93
CA MET A 78 -19.83 11.19 -14.93
C MET A 78 -19.62 12.66 -15.33
N LEU A 79 -18.59 12.98 -16.11
CA LEU A 79 -18.43 14.32 -16.69
C LEU A 79 -19.54 14.69 -17.68
N GLN A 80 -20.21 13.71 -18.29
CA GLN A 80 -21.35 13.93 -19.19
C GLN A 80 -22.67 14.08 -18.43
N HIS A 81 -22.70 13.64 -17.17
CA HIS A 81 -23.87 13.59 -16.30
C HIS A 81 -23.61 14.26 -14.94
N PRO A 82 -23.36 15.57 -14.89
CA PRO A 82 -23.14 16.29 -13.63
C PRO A 82 -24.34 16.22 -12.67
N GLU A 83 -25.54 15.91 -13.18
CA GLU A 83 -26.77 15.70 -12.42
C GLU A 83 -26.87 14.34 -11.72
N ALA A 84 -26.00 13.38 -12.05
CA ALA A 84 -26.16 11.98 -11.67
C ALA A 84 -26.31 11.75 -10.16
N GLU A 85 -25.44 12.36 -9.35
CA GLU A 85 -25.49 12.19 -7.88
C GLU A 85 -26.78 12.78 -7.28
N ALA A 86 -27.23 13.93 -7.79
CA ALA A 86 -28.44 14.60 -7.31
C ALA A 86 -29.70 13.81 -7.68
N GLU A 87 -29.76 13.26 -8.89
CA GLU A 87 -30.85 12.36 -9.29
C GLU A 87 -30.84 11.07 -8.47
N ALA A 88 -29.66 10.48 -8.27
CA ALA A 88 -29.48 9.22 -7.55
C ALA A 88 -30.02 9.27 -6.12
N ALA A 89 -29.88 10.41 -5.44
CA ALA A 89 -30.40 10.58 -4.08
C ALA A 89 -31.93 10.50 -3.97
N SER A 90 -32.65 10.67 -5.08
CA SER A 90 -34.11 10.65 -5.12
C SER A 90 -34.70 9.37 -5.72
N SER A 91 -33.85 8.42 -6.09
CA SER A 91 -34.25 7.19 -6.76
C SER A 91 -34.93 6.20 -5.80
N PRO A 92 -35.99 5.49 -6.20
CA PRO A 92 -36.63 4.48 -5.36
C PRO A 92 -35.76 3.23 -5.24
N THR A 93 -35.86 2.48 -4.14
CA THR A 93 -35.19 1.19 -4.04
C THR A 93 -35.85 0.14 -4.94
N ILE A 94 -35.05 -0.62 -5.68
CA ILE A 94 -35.46 -1.80 -6.44
C ILE A 94 -34.78 -3.01 -5.82
N SER A 95 -35.54 -4.06 -5.48
CA SER A 95 -35.01 -5.30 -4.91
C SER A 95 -35.12 -6.43 -5.91
N ILE A 96 -34.06 -7.21 -6.05
CA ILE A 96 -33.96 -8.38 -6.93
C ILE A 96 -33.61 -9.59 -6.05
N ASP A 97 -34.43 -10.63 -6.14
CA ASP A 97 -34.17 -11.91 -5.47
C ASP A 97 -33.18 -12.74 -6.33
N PRO A 98 -31.98 -13.04 -5.81
CA PRO A 98 -30.99 -13.83 -6.56
C PRO A 98 -31.50 -15.19 -7.03
N LEU A 99 -32.46 -15.80 -6.34
CA LEU A 99 -33.00 -17.11 -6.70
C LEU A 99 -33.96 -17.06 -7.89
N GLN A 100 -34.51 -15.89 -8.22
CA GLN A 100 -35.40 -15.67 -9.37
C GLN A 100 -34.63 -15.22 -10.61
N TYR A 101 -33.50 -15.86 -10.92
CA TYR A 101 -32.73 -15.58 -12.13
C TYR A 101 -33.47 -16.08 -13.37
N THR A 102 -33.36 -15.33 -14.48
CA THR A 102 -34.02 -15.66 -15.75
C THR A 102 -33.17 -16.59 -16.61
N GLU A 103 -31.86 -16.36 -16.64
CA GLU A 103 -30.91 -17.17 -17.41
C GLU A 103 -29.58 -17.31 -16.65
N SER A 104 -28.81 -18.36 -16.97
CA SER A 104 -27.49 -18.57 -16.39
C SER A 104 -26.62 -19.44 -17.29
N ALA A 105 -25.30 -19.24 -17.23
CA ALA A 105 -24.34 -20.12 -17.86
C ALA A 105 -24.17 -21.43 -17.06
N PRO A 106 -24.08 -22.62 -17.70
CA PRO A 106 -23.83 -23.89 -17.01
C PRO A 106 -22.54 -23.88 -16.17
N GLU A 107 -21.53 -23.12 -16.59
CA GLU A 107 -20.23 -22.97 -15.94
C GLU A 107 -20.36 -22.32 -14.54
N ALA A 108 -21.45 -21.59 -14.27
CA ALA A 108 -21.69 -20.94 -12.99
C ALA A 108 -21.95 -21.94 -11.85
N LYS A 109 -22.37 -23.18 -12.15
CA LYS A 109 -22.62 -24.24 -11.15
C LYS A 109 -23.48 -23.76 -9.98
N LEU A 110 -24.63 -23.18 -10.34
CA LEU A 110 -25.56 -22.60 -9.38
C LEU A 110 -26.22 -23.69 -8.52
N ALA A 111 -26.41 -23.38 -7.25
CA ALA A 111 -27.19 -24.17 -6.32
C ALA A 111 -27.96 -23.25 -5.38
N GLU A 112 -29.19 -23.63 -5.04
CA GLU A 112 -29.92 -23.00 -3.96
C GLU A 112 -29.43 -23.56 -2.63
N THR A 113 -29.22 -22.69 -1.64
CA THR A 113 -28.80 -23.06 -0.30
C THR A 113 -29.73 -22.46 0.73
N ASP A 114 -30.35 -23.32 1.54
CA ASP A 114 -31.13 -22.93 2.72
C ASP A 114 -30.25 -23.05 3.97
N GLY A 115 -29.50 -21.97 4.25
CA GLY A 115 -28.66 -21.87 5.42
C GLY A 115 -29.41 -21.33 6.64
N PRO A 116 -28.76 -21.29 7.82
CA PRO A 116 -29.29 -20.61 9.02
C PRO A 116 -29.67 -19.15 8.76
N ASP A 117 -29.01 -18.52 7.79
CA ASP A 117 -29.19 -17.11 7.42
C ASP A 117 -30.28 -16.90 6.35
N GLY A 118 -31.01 -17.95 5.97
CA GLY A 118 -32.05 -17.93 4.94
C GLY A 118 -31.60 -18.45 3.57
N PRO A 119 -32.52 -18.45 2.59
CA PRO A 119 -32.25 -18.91 1.23
C PRO A 119 -31.27 -17.98 0.51
N ALA A 120 -30.35 -18.57 -0.26
CA ALA A 120 -29.37 -17.84 -1.07
C ALA A 120 -28.97 -18.61 -2.32
N LEU A 121 -28.57 -17.89 -3.37
CA LEU A 121 -27.99 -18.45 -4.58
C LEU A 121 -26.48 -18.66 -4.39
N SER A 122 -26.04 -19.91 -4.33
CA SER A 122 -24.63 -20.27 -4.33
C SER A 122 -24.08 -20.42 -5.75
N TRP A 123 -23.11 -19.58 -6.11
CA TRP A 123 -22.34 -19.65 -7.35
C TRP A 123 -21.00 -20.35 -7.07
N ASN A 124 -20.94 -21.66 -7.32
CA ASN A 124 -19.83 -22.54 -6.93
C ASN A 124 -18.69 -22.61 -7.97
N SER A 125 -18.48 -21.52 -8.69
CA SER A 125 -17.49 -21.40 -9.76
C SER A 125 -16.93 -19.97 -9.79
N ASP A 126 -15.74 -19.81 -10.36
CA ASP A 126 -15.12 -18.52 -10.65
C ASP A 126 -15.58 -17.94 -12.00
N SER A 127 -16.26 -18.74 -12.82
CA SER A 127 -16.65 -18.44 -14.20
C SER A 127 -18.16 -18.60 -14.43
N GLY A 128 -18.63 -18.19 -15.61
CA GLY A 128 -20.04 -18.22 -16.00
C GLY A 128 -20.72 -16.86 -15.83
N TRP A 129 -22.04 -16.82 -15.95
CA TRP A 129 -22.84 -15.62 -15.69
C TRP A 129 -24.23 -15.99 -15.19
N VAL A 130 -24.88 -15.04 -14.52
CA VAL A 130 -26.27 -15.17 -14.04
C VAL A 130 -26.98 -13.87 -14.38
N GLU A 131 -28.21 -13.98 -14.89
CA GLU A 131 -29.00 -12.84 -15.35
C GLU A 131 -30.37 -12.80 -14.67
N TRP A 132 -30.81 -11.59 -14.33
CA TRP A 132 -32.11 -11.30 -13.74
C TRP A 132 -32.83 -10.25 -14.59
N SER A 133 -34.13 -10.43 -14.78
CA SER A 133 -35.00 -9.39 -15.34
C SER A 133 -35.74 -8.67 -14.21
N PHE A 134 -35.82 -7.34 -14.30
CA PHE A 134 -36.49 -6.52 -13.29
C PHE A 134 -37.13 -5.27 -13.93
N GLU A 135 -38.02 -4.60 -13.20
CA GLU A 135 -38.60 -3.32 -13.63
C GLU A 135 -38.05 -2.17 -12.80
N ALA A 136 -37.61 -1.11 -13.47
CA ALA A 136 -37.29 0.16 -12.88
C ALA A 136 -38.54 1.06 -12.91
N PRO A 137 -39.09 1.46 -11.74
CA PRO A 137 -40.34 2.23 -11.68
C PRO A 137 -40.18 3.67 -12.18
N ARG A 138 -38.94 4.20 -12.18
CA ARG A 138 -38.60 5.54 -12.65
C ARG A 138 -37.22 5.52 -13.28
N ALA A 139 -37.03 6.32 -14.33
CA ALA A 139 -35.69 6.61 -14.83
C ALA A 139 -34.86 7.34 -13.75
N GLY A 140 -33.58 7.03 -13.65
CA GLY A 140 -32.70 7.60 -12.63
C GLY A 140 -31.33 6.93 -12.58
N TRP A 141 -30.48 7.46 -11.71
CA TRP A 141 -29.21 6.86 -11.33
C TRP A 141 -29.37 6.08 -10.02
N TYR A 142 -28.65 4.97 -9.88
CA TYR A 142 -28.79 4.07 -8.75
C TYR A 142 -27.44 3.49 -8.36
N GLU A 143 -27.26 3.18 -7.07
CA GLU A 143 -26.15 2.36 -6.60
C GLU A 143 -26.57 0.88 -6.66
N LEU A 144 -25.73 0.01 -7.19
CA LEU A 144 -25.95 -1.43 -7.13
C LEU A 144 -25.38 -1.99 -5.83
N HIS A 145 -26.22 -2.55 -4.97
CA HIS A 145 -25.85 -3.20 -3.72
C HIS A 145 -25.98 -4.72 -3.81
N LEU A 146 -25.00 -5.42 -3.25
CA LEU A 146 -24.95 -6.87 -3.19
C LEU A 146 -24.83 -7.32 -1.74
N ASP A 147 -25.79 -8.12 -1.28
CA ASP A 147 -25.67 -8.92 -0.05
C ASP A 147 -25.04 -10.25 -0.44
N TYR A 148 -23.77 -10.42 -0.08
CA TYR A 148 -22.93 -11.51 -0.55
C TYR A 148 -22.15 -12.16 0.58
N LYS A 149 -21.72 -13.39 0.33
CA LYS A 149 -20.76 -14.12 1.18
C LYS A 149 -19.78 -14.89 0.30
N PRO A 150 -18.47 -14.61 0.35
CA PRO A 150 -17.47 -15.41 -0.33
C PRO A 150 -17.56 -16.88 0.11
N LEU A 151 -17.56 -17.80 -0.85
CA LEU A 151 -17.55 -19.23 -0.56
C LEU A 151 -16.11 -19.73 -0.34
N PRO A 152 -15.91 -20.91 0.27
CA PRO A 152 -14.58 -21.50 0.40
C PRO A 152 -13.86 -21.55 -0.96
N GLY A 153 -12.64 -21.02 -1.00
CA GLY A 153 -11.89 -20.85 -2.24
C GLY A 153 -10.46 -20.41 -1.98
N GLY A 154 -9.92 -19.61 -2.88
CA GLY A 154 -8.63 -18.97 -2.69
C GLY A 154 -8.69 -17.84 -1.65
N ARG A 155 -7.57 -17.11 -1.55
CA ARG A 155 -7.40 -16.02 -0.56
C ARG A 155 -7.64 -14.63 -1.15
N THR A 156 -8.14 -14.58 -2.38
CA THR A 156 -8.37 -13.31 -3.10
C THR A 156 -9.83 -12.92 -3.05
N SER A 157 -10.11 -11.63 -3.25
CA SER A 157 -11.47 -11.12 -3.37
C SER A 157 -12.19 -11.73 -4.58
N VAL A 158 -13.50 -11.90 -4.41
CA VAL A 158 -14.42 -12.28 -5.47
C VAL A 158 -14.53 -11.13 -6.46
N ILE A 159 -14.45 -11.42 -7.77
CA ILE A 159 -14.63 -10.42 -8.83
C ILE A 159 -15.85 -10.78 -9.66
N ARG A 160 -16.74 -9.81 -9.85
CA ARG A 160 -17.89 -9.93 -10.74
C ARG A 160 -17.93 -8.75 -11.71
N GLY A 161 -18.14 -9.04 -12.99
CA GLY A 161 -18.55 -8.04 -13.96
C GLY A 161 -20.04 -7.74 -13.82
N VAL A 162 -20.44 -6.49 -14.04
CA VAL A 162 -21.83 -6.02 -13.98
C VAL A 162 -22.23 -5.51 -15.36
N GLN A 163 -23.16 -6.20 -16.00
CA GLN A 163 -23.78 -5.77 -17.24
C GLN A 163 -25.23 -5.36 -17.01
N LEU A 164 -25.64 -4.29 -17.70
CA LEU A 164 -27.02 -3.88 -17.82
C LEU A 164 -27.44 -3.97 -19.28
N ASP A 165 -28.59 -4.58 -19.54
CA ASP A 165 -29.16 -4.72 -20.89
C ASP A 165 -28.16 -5.30 -21.92
N GLY A 166 -27.31 -6.23 -21.47
CA GLY A 166 -26.32 -6.94 -22.29
C GLY A 166 -24.99 -6.21 -22.52
N ALA A 167 -24.76 -5.04 -21.91
CA ALA A 167 -23.52 -4.28 -22.05
C ALA A 167 -22.91 -3.85 -20.71
N TYR A 168 -21.59 -3.67 -20.66
CA TYR A 168 -20.92 -3.01 -19.54
C TYR A 168 -21.17 -1.50 -19.62
N PRO A 169 -21.80 -0.87 -18.61
CA PRO A 169 -22.12 0.57 -18.67
C PRO A 169 -20.89 1.48 -18.75
N PHE A 170 -19.77 1.04 -18.16
CA PHE A 170 -18.47 1.70 -18.15
C PHE A 170 -17.38 0.68 -17.80
N ALA A 171 -16.11 1.02 -18.06
CA ALA A 171 -14.97 0.08 -17.96
C ALA A 171 -14.85 -0.59 -16.56
N GLU A 172 -15.03 0.19 -15.49
CA GLU A 172 -14.92 -0.29 -14.11
C GLU A 172 -16.03 -1.30 -13.73
N SER A 173 -17.13 -1.36 -14.49
CA SER A 173 -18.18 -2.36 -14.26
C SER A 173 -17.71 -3.79 -14.52
N GLU A 174 -16.59 -4.01 -15.23
CA GLU A 174 -16.07 -5.35 -15.50
C GLU A 174 -15.47 -6.04 -14.27
N THR A 175 -14.99 -5.26 -13.31
CA THR A 175 -14.18 -5.78 -12.20
C THR A 175 -14.68 -5.27 -10.86
N ILE A 176 -15.96 -5.45 -10.56
CA ILE A 176 -16.49 -5.11 -9.23
C ILE A 176 -15.94 -6.10 -8.21
N GLU A 177 -15.20 -5.56 -7.25
CA GLU A 177 -14.56 -6.33 -6.20
C GLU A 177 -15.49 -6.55 -5.00
N LEU A 178 -15.77 -7.81 -4.70
CA LEU A 178 -16.48 -8.28 -3.51
C LEU A 178 -15.44 -8.89 -2.55
N GLN A 179 -15.06 -8.11 -1.55
CA GLN A 179 -13.90 -8.41 -0.69
C GLN A 179 -14.18 -9.56 0.28
N ARG A 180 -13.13 -10.35 0.55
CA ARG A 180 -13.09 -11.27 1.70
C ARG A 180 -12.66 -10.50 2.94
N LEU A 181 -13.20 -10.89 4.09
CA LEU A 181 -12.84 -10.28 5.37
C LEU A 181 -11.78 -11.11 6.07
N TRP A 182 -10.75 -10.46 6.59
CA TRP A 182 -9.63 -11.10 7.28
C TRP A 182 -9.40 -10.48 8.64
N LYS A 183 -8.88 -11.29 9.56
CA LYS A 183 -8.33 -10.82 10.83
C LYS A 183 -7.10 -11.64 11.21
N ASP A 184 -6.33 -11.11 12.14
CA ASP A 184 -5.28 -11.88 12.78
C ASP A 184 -5.91 -12.94 13.68
N ALA A 185 -5.41 -14.17 13.61
CA ALA A 185 -5.93 -15.31 14.37
C ALA A 185 -5.80 -15.09 15.89
N LYS A 186 -4.83 -14.27 16.30
CA LYS A 186 -4.56 -13.94 17.70
C LYS A 186 -3.96 -12.53 17.82
N TYR A 187 -4.54 -11.73 18.71
CA TYR A 187 -4.01 -10.46 19.20
C TYR A 187 -4.35 -10.34 20.70
N PRO A 188 -3.44 -9.84 21.58
CA PRO A 188 -2.06 -9.42 21.31
C PRO A 188 -1.17 -10.56 20.79
N TYR A 189 -0.11 -10.20 20.04
CA TYR A 189 0.78 -11.17 19.42
C TYR A 189 1.61 -11.96 20.44
N GLU A 190 1.78 -13.25 20.17
CA GLU A 190 2.64 -14.13 20.98
C GLU A 190 4.09 -13.69 20.87
N ARG A 191 4.87 -13.94 21.93
CA ARG A 191 6.31 -13.73 21.93
C ARG A 191 7.01 -15.08 22.05
N ASN A 192 8.07 -15.27 21.28
CA ASN A 192 8.92 -16.45 21.40
C ASN A 192 9.85 -16.34 22.61
N GLU A 193 10.72 -17.34 22.80
CA GLU A 193 11.69 -17.41 23.90
C GLU A 193 12.66 -16.20 23.96
N LEU A 194 12.90 -15.55 22.82
CA LEU A 194 13.72 -14.33 22.70
C LEU A 194 12.95 -13.04 22.99
N GLY A 195 11.68 -13.14 23.38
CA GLY A 195 10.80 -11.99 23.57
C GLY A 195 10.40 -11.30 22.27
N MET A 196 10.71 -11.87 21.10
CA MET A 196 10.29 -11.33 19.80
C MET A 196 8.86 -11.74 19.49
N GLN A 197 8.07 -10.81 18.94
CA GLN A 197 6.70 -11.15 18.52
C GLN A 197 6.72 -12.09 17.32
N VAL A 198 5.88 -13.13 17.40
CA VAL A 198 5.61 -14.06 16.31
C VAL A 198 4.42 -13.53 15.53
N ARG A 199 4.57 -13.39 14.21
CA ARG A 199 3.50 -12.89 13.36
C ARG A 199 2.33 -13.88 13.39
N PRO A 200 1.09 -13.42 13.63
CA PRO A 200 -0.05 -14.31 13.72
C PRO A 200 -0.44 -14.87 12.35
N ARG A 201 -1.02 -16.06 12.35
CA ARG A 201 -1.75 -16.55 11.18
C ARG A 201 -2.93 -15.63 10.87
N GLN A 202 -3.34 -15.63 9.62
CA GLN A 202 -4.51 -14.90 9.15
C GLN A 202 -5.71 -15.83 9.13
N THR A 203 -6.87 -15.36 9.60
CA THR A 203 -8.14 -16.10 9.59
C THR A 203 -9.18 -15.31 8.81
N GLU A 204 -9.87 -16.00 7.91
CA GLU A 204 -10.99 -15.43 7.17
C GLU A 204 -12.22 -15.31 8.07
N ILE A 205 -12.92 -14.17 8.00
CA ILE A 205 -14.23 -13.97 8.61
C ILE A 205 -15.27 -14.27 7.54
N SER A 206 -15.91 -15.43 7.65
CA SER A 206 -16.97 -15.83 6.72
C SER A 206 -18.32 -15.39 7.27
N GLU A 207 -18.75 -14.20 6.89
CA GLU A 207 -20.05 -13.61 7.24
C GLU A 207 -20.72 -12.99 6.01
N TRP A 208 -22.04 -12.84 6.07
CA TRP A 208 -22.78 -12.07 5.07
C TRP A 208 -22.42 -10.59 5.18
N SER A 209 -22.21 -9.93 4.04
CA SER A 209 -21.84 -8.52 3.97
C SER A 209 -22.63 -7.84 2.87
N VAL A 210 -23.10 -6.63 3.15
CA VAL A 210 -23.71 -5.76 2.15
C VAL A 210 -22.62 -4.83 1.62
N LYS A 211 -22.44 -4.80 0.31
CA LYS A 211 -21.49 -3.90 -0.35
C LYS A 211 -22.10 -3.30 -1.61
N ALA A 212 -21.96 -1.99 -1.75
CA ALA A 212 -22.23 -1.30 -3.00
C ALA A 212 -21.11 -1.53 -4.01
N ALA A 213 -21.45 -1.68 -5.29
CA ALA A 213 -20.50 -1.77 -6.39
C ALA A 213 -19.62 -0.51 -6.39
N SER A 214 -18.32 -0.69 -6.17
CA SER A 214 -17.38 0.40 -5.90
C SER A 214 -16.03 0.13 -6.55
N ASP A 215 -15.40 1.17 -7.09
CA ASP A 215 -14.00 1.15 -7.51
C ASP A 215 -13.31 2.43 -7.01
N PHE A 216 -12.52 2.29 -5.94
CA PHE A 216 -11.78 3.39 -5.29
C PHE A 216 -10.62 3.94 -6.15
N SER A 217 -10.33 3.33 -7.30
CA SER A 217 -9.47 3.94 -8.30
C SER A 217 -10.21 4.94 -9.18
N ALA A 218 -11.55 4.86 -9.24
CA ALA A 218 -12.41 5.71 -10.04
C ALA A 218 -13.27 6.70 -9.25
N SER A 219 -13.82 6.26 -8.11
CA SER A 219 -14.68 7.07 -7.24
C SER A 219 -14.56 6.61 -5.79
N SER A 220 -14.57 7.53 -4.84
CA SER A 220 -14.71 7.20 -3.41
C SER A 220 -16.13 6.91 -2.97
N ARG A 221 -17.08 7.13 -3.87
CA ARG A 221 -18.48 6.79 -3.68
C ARG A 221 -18.82 5.57 -4.52
N PRO A 222 -19.84 4.81 -4.13
CA PRO A 222 -20.33 3.74 -4.98
C PRO A 222 -20.61 4.21 -6.41
N LEU A 223 -20.37 3.32 -7.36
CA LEU A 223 -20.56 3.59 -8.77
C LEU A 223 -22.06 3.71 -9.08
N LEU A 224 -22.40 4.68 -9.93
CA LEU A 224 -23.78 4.94 -10.32
C LEU A 224 -24.11 4.26 -11.64
N TYR A 225 -25.24 3.58 -11.66
CA TYR A 225 -25.81 2.89 -12.81
C TYR A 225 -27.08 3.61 -13.28
N ARG A 226 -27.14 3.94 -14.57
CA ARG A 226 -28.32 4.58 -15.17
C ARG A 226 -29.34 3.51 -15.53
N LEU A 227 -30.58 3.72 -15.11
CA LEU A 227 -31.74 2.92 -15.51
C LEU A 227 -32.80 3.85 -16.10
N GLU A 228 -33.47 3.39 -17.15
CA GLU A 228 -34.65 4.07 -17.70
C GLU A 228 -35.91 3.52 -17.03
N GLN A 229 -37.06 4.14 -17.28
CA GLN A 229 -38.32 3.58 -16.77
C GLN A 229 -38.71 2.35 -17.62
N GLY A 230 -38.97 1.22 -16.98
CA GLY A 230 -39.42 -0.01 -17.65
C GLY A 230 -38.58 -1.23 -17.32
N GLY A 231 -38.61 -2.23 -18.20
CA GLY A 231 -37.92 -3.51 -18.02
C GLY A 231 -36.44 -3.42 -18.36
N HIS A 232 -35.60 -4.03 -17.52
CA HIS A 232 -34.15 -4.10 -17.66
C HIS A 232 -33.65 -5.51 -17.34
N THR A 233 -32.43 -5.83 -17.79
CA THR A 233 -31.69 -7.01 -17.34
C THR A 233 -30.43 -6.63 -16.58
N LEU A 234 -30.19 -7.29 -15.44
CA LEU A 234 -28.94 -7.26 -14.71
C LEU A 234 -28.24 -8.59 -14.93
N ARG A 235 -27.02 -8.57 -15.46
CA ARG A 235 -26.19 -9.77 -15.58
C ARG A 235 -24.90 -9.60 -14.79
N LEU A 236 -24.65 -10.53 -13.88
CA LEU A 236 -23.35 -10.66 -13.22
C LEU A 236 -22.51 -11.69 -13.97
N VAL A 237 -21.26 -11.33 -14.29
CA VAL A 237 -20.29 -12.18 -15.00
C VAL A 237 -19.19 -12.63 -14.03
N GLY A 238 -18.92 -13.92 -13.98
CA GLY A 238 -17.92 -14.52 -13.09
C GLY A 238 -16.52 -14.39 -13.67
N GLU A 239 -15.64 -13.75 -12.90
CA GLU A 239 -14.22 -13.59 -13.25
C GLU A 239 -13.29 -14.31 -12.26
N ARG A 240 -13.61 -14.24 -10.96
CA ARG A 240 -12.76 -14.79 -9.90
C ARG A 240 -13.55 -15.18 -8.66
N GLU A 241 -13.22 -16.35 -8.13
CA GLU A 241 -13.68 -16.93 -6.85
C GLU A 241 -15.21 -17.19 -6.75
N PRO A 242 -15.63 -18.24 -6.02
CA PRO A 242 -17.03 -18.56 -5.81
C PRO A 242 -17.69 -17.64 -4.76
N VAL A 243 -18.99 -17.42 -4.88
CA VAL A 243 -19.75 -16.49 -4.01
C VAL A 243 -21.18 -16.96 -3.81
N ALA A 244 -21.75 -16.67 -2.64
CA ALA A 244 -23.19 -16.78 -2.41
C ALA A 244 -23.81 -15.38 -2.43
N LEU A 245 -24.99 -15.26 -3.05
CA LEU A 245 -25.76 -14.04 -3.17
C LEU A 245 -27.11 -14.22 -2.48
N LYS A 246 -27.45 -13.29 -1.59
CA LYS A 246 -28.71 -13.33 -0.82
C LYS A 246 -29.68 -12.24 -1.26
N LYS A 247 -29.17 -11.07 -1.64
CA LYS A 247 -29.99 -9.96 -2.15
C LYS A 247 -29.17 -9.15 -3.14
N LEU A 248 -29.82 -8.72 -4.22
CA LEU A 248 -29.32 -7.66 -5.10
C LEU A 248 -30.31 -6.48 -5.01
N SER A 249 -29.83 -5.26 -4.95
CA SER A 249 -30.69 -4.08 -4.95
C SER A 249 -30.08 -2.91 -5.69
N PHE A 250 -30.94 -2.12 -6.35
CA PHE A 250 -30.61 -0.78 -6.78
C PHE A 250 -31.15 0.19 -5.73
N GLU A 251 -30.28 1.00 -5.14
CA GLU A 251 -30.60 1.89 -4.02
C GLU A 251 -30.27 3.34 -4.36
N PRO A 252 -30.96 4.32 -3.75
CA PRO A 252 -30.57 5.71 -3.89
C PRO A 252 -29.21 5.96 -3.26
N GLN A 253 -28.43 6.82 -3.90
CA GLN A 253 -27.18 7.28 -3.32
C GLN A 253 -27.45 8.23 -2.15
N ARG A 254 -26.84 7.95 -0.99
CA ARG A 254 -26.95 8.82 0.18
C ARG A 254 -26.41 10.22 -0.11
N VAL A 255 -27.17 11.26 0.24
CA VAL A 255 -26.67 12.65 0.24
C VAL A 255 -25.65 12.83 1.36
N LEU A 256 -24.44 13.23 0.99
CA LEU A 256 -23.39 13.60 1.95
C LEU A 256 -23.42 15.12 2.14
N PRO A 257 -23.52 15.62 3.37
CA PRO A 257 -23.42 17.05 3.65
C PRO A 257 -21.97 17.54 3.52
N ALA A 258 -21.79 18.84 3.29
CA ALA A 258 -20.50 19.49 3.56
C ALA A 258 -20.24 19.54 5.07
N TYR A 259 -18.99 19.70 5.50
CA TYR A 259 -18.65 19.71 6.92
C TYR A 259 -19.43 20.77 7.72
N GLU A 260 -19.60 21.98 7.18
CA GLU A 260 -20.36 23.06 7.82
C GLU A 260 -21.84 22.71 8.03
N GLU A 261 -22.45 22.04 7.04
CA GLU A 261 -23.82 21.55 7.10
C GLU A 261 -23.95 20.41 8.12
N TYR A 262 -22.96 19.51 8.15
CA TYR A 262 -22.86 18.45 9.15
C TYR A 262 -22.84 19.05 10.55
N VAL A 263 -21.93 19.99 10.83
CA VAL A 263 -21.82 20.64 12.15
C VAL A 263 -23.15 21.30 12.55
N SER A 264 -23.81 21.98 11.62
CA SER A 264 -25.10 22.64 11.86
C SER A 264 -26.25 21.65 12.13
N SER A 265 -26.14 20.41 11.63
CA SER A 265 -27.12 19.35 11.84
C SER A 265 -26.96 18.59 13.15
N GLN A 266 -25.80 18.72 13.81
CA GLN A 266 -25.49 18.05 15.07
C GLN A 266 -25.88 18.89 16.28
N PRO A 267 -25.98 18.28 17.49
CA PRO A 267 -26.19 19.02 18.72
C PRO A 267 -25.19 20.16 18.89
N ALA A 268 -25.69 21.33 19.33
CA ALA A 268 -24.86 22.50 19.52
C ALA A 268 -23.64 22.17 20.39
N ASP A 269 -22.45 22.53 19.90
CA ASP A 269 -21.21 22.37 20.63
C ASP A 269 -21.24 23.25 21.88
N GLN A 270 -21.51 22.64 23.02
CA GLN A 270 -21.34 23.28 24.32
C GLN A 270 -19.87 23.19 24.71
N ALA A 271 -19.03 23.94 23.98
CA ALA A 271 -17.59 23.99 24.21
C ALA A 271 -17.29 24.19 25.70
N GLY A 272 -16.45 23.31 26.27
CA GLY A 272 -16.07 23.31 27.68
C GLY A 272 -16.95 22.51 28.65
N ASN A 273 -18.05 21.89 28.20
CA ASN A 273 -18.87 21.03 29.07
C ASN A 273 -18.43 19.55 29.11
N GLN A 274 -17.57 19.11 28.20
CA GLN A 274 -17.03 17.75 28.19
C GLN A 274 -15.73 17.66 28.98
N PRO A 275 -15.55 16.63 29.84
CA PRO A 275 -14.29 16.42 30.54
C PRO A 275 -13.18 16.10 29.54
N ALA A 276 -11.97 16.63 29.78
CA ALA A 276 -10.82 16.33 28.94
C ALA A 276 -10.56 14.82 28.92
N TRP A 277 -10.63 14.23 27.73
CA TRP A 277 -10.48 12.80 27.52
C TRP A 277 -9.81 12.51 26.18
N TYR A 278 -9.00 11.44 26.15
CA TYR A 278 -8.50 10.86 24.92
C TYR A 278 -8.33 9.34 25.08
N GLU A 279 -8.46 8.61 23.97
CA GLU A 279 -8.14 7.19 23.84
C GLU A 279 -7.15 7.01 22.68
N ILE A 280 -6.16 6.15 22.89
CA ILE A 280 -5.21 5.73 21.84
C ILE A 280 -5.64 4.36 21.35
N THR A 281 -5.77 4.23 20.04
CA THR A 281 -5.97 2.93 19.40
C THR A 281 -4.76 2.63 18.52
N GLU A 282 -4.03 1.59 18.89
CA GLU A 282 -2.84 1.14 18.17
C GLU A 282 -3.24 0.64 16.77
N ALA A 283 -2.46 1.01 15.74
CA ALA A 283 -2.84 0.70 14.36
C ALA A 283 -2.76 -0.80 14.06
N GLU A 284 -1.86 -1.55 14.71
CA GLU A 284 -1.81 -3.01 14.61
C GLU A 284 -2.99 -3.71 15.29
N ALA A 285 -3.72 -3.01 16.19
CA ALA A 285 -4.86 -3.55 16.93
C ALA A 285 -6.18 -3.43 16.14
N PHE A 286 -6.18 -3.84 14.87
CA PHE A 286 -7.38 -3.80 14.02
C PHE A 286 -8.35 -4.96 14.31
N ASP A 287 -9.63 -4.72 14.08
CA ASP A 287 -10.69 -5.74 14.23
C ASP A 287 -10.79 -6.65 12.99
N ARG A 288 -10.78 -6.02 11.81
CA ARG A 288 -10.83 -6.72 10.51
C ARG A 288 -10.28 -5.85 9.38
N LYS A 289 -9.95 -6.50 8.26
CA LYS A 289 -9.38 -5.87 7.06
C LYS A 289 -9.85 -6.57 5.79
N SER A 290 -9.74 -5.87 4.66
CA SER A 290 -10.25 -6.33 3.38
C SER A 290 -9.35 -7.32 2.62
N SER A 291 -8.11 -7.49 3.05
CA SER A 291 -7.13 -8.32 2.34
C SER A 291 -6.05 -8.89 3.24
N ILE A 292 -5.55 -10.07 2.89
CA ILE A 292 -4.40 -10.72 3.53
C ILE A 292 -3.05 -10.03 3.22
N SER A 293 -3.00 -9.19 2.16
CA SER A 293 -1.82 -8.37 1.82
C SER A 293 -1.52 -7.31 2.88
N ILE A 294 -2.56 -6.84 3.56
CA ILE A 294 -2.46 -5.88 4.65
C ILE A 294 -1.87 -6.59 5.86
N GLN A 295 -0.62 -6.30 6.18
CA GLN A 295 0.07 -6.91 7.31
C GLN A 295 0.80 -5.85 8.12
N THR A 296 0.90 -6.11 9.40
CA THR A 296 1.64 -5.29 10.35
C THR A 296 3.13 -5.35 10.07
N ASP A 297 3.80 -4.26 10.37
CA ASP A 297 5.24 -4.11 10.27
C ASP A 297 5.83 -3.68 11.60
N HIS A 298 7.14 -3.59 11.65
CA HIS A 298 7.89 -3.27 12.86
C HIS A 298 8.65 -1.96 12.65
N TRP A 299 8.71 -1.16 13.70
CA TRP A 299 9.44 0.10 13.71
C TRP A 299 10.06 0.36 15.08
N ALA A 300 11.27 0.93 15.11
CA ALA A 300 12.00 1.18 16.34
C ALA A 300 12.51 2.61 16.42
N GLU A 301 11.79 3.46 17.15
CA GLU A 301 12.22 4.82 17.46
C GLU A 301 11.57 5.35 18.77
N PRO A 302 12.03 6.48 19.34
CA PRO A 302 11.40 7.08 20.49
C PRO A 302 9.90 7.36 20.28
N ASN A 303 9.09 7.08 21.30
CA ASN A 303 7.65 7.36 21.31
C ASN A 303 6.83 6.60 20.25
N ILE A 304 7.38 5.57 19.60
CA ILE A 304 6.59 4.57 18.86
C ILE A 304 5.80 3.70 19.85
N SER A 305 4.62 3.23 19.47
CA SER A 305 3.78 2.42 20.35
C SER A 305 3.29 1.16 19.65
N PRO A 306 3.45 -0.03 20.25
CA PRO A 306 4.25 -0.32 21.44
C PRO A 306 5.77 -0.11 21.25
N ASP A 307 6.47 0.28 22.32
CA ASP A 307 7.95 0.37 22.33
C ASP A 307 8.56 -1.04 22.16
N PRO A 308 9.36 -1.27 21.11
CA PRO A 308 9.96 -2.58 20.85
C PRO A 308 11.00 -3.01 21.89
N LYS A 309 11.61 -2.05 22.61
CA LYS A 309 12.65 -2.30 23.63
C LYS A 309 13.79 -3.21 23.16
N GLY A 310 14.17 -3.13 21.88
CA GLY A 310 15.21 -3.96 21.26
C GLY A 310 14.72 -5.30 20.70
N HIS A 311 13.46 -5.66 20.91
CA HIS A 311 12.86 -6.88 20.35
C HIS A 311 12.07 -6.57 19.07
N LEU A 312 12.02 -7.53 18.14
CA LEU A 312 11.08 -7.47 17.02
C LEU A 312 9.65 -7.37 17.57
N THR A 313 9.00 -6.24 17.34
CA THR A 313 7.62 -5.94 17.77
C THR A 313 6.89 -5.33 16.58
N TYR A 314 5.78 -5.94 16.18
CA TYR A 314 4.91 -5.48 15.11
C TYR A 314 3.97 -4.40 15.66
N ASN A 315 4.37 -3.15 15.54
CA ASN A 315 3.77 -1.97 16.19
C ASN A 315 3.28 -0.92 15.19
N VAL A 316 3.36 -1.19 13.89
CA VAL A 316 2.85 -0.27 12.88
C VAL A 316 2.05 -1.03 11.83
N LEU A 317 1.12 -0.33 11.19
CA LEU A 317 0.32 -0.89 10.08
C LEU A 317 0.48 -0.04 8.82
N GLY A 318 0.76 -0.70 7.70
CA GLY A 318 0.55 -0.15 6.37
C GLY A 318 1.82 -0.01 5.54
N GLY A 319 2.07 1.20 5.05
CA GLY A 319 3.12 1.49 4.08
C GLY A 319 2.91 0.73 2.78
N ASN A 320 3.92 -0.01 2.33
CA ASN A 320 3.80 -0.83 1.13
C ASN A 320 2.83 -2.01 1.30
N ARG A 321 2.44 -2.39 2.52
CA ARG A 321 1.49 -3.49 2.77
C ARG A 321 0.03 -3.04 2.74
N TRP A 322 -0.24 -1.74 2.74
CA TRP A 322 -1.59 -1.18 2.61
C TRP A 322 -1.55 0.03 1.67
N ARG A 323 -1.82 -0.22 0.39
CA ARG A 323 -1.59 0.76 -0.68
C ARG A 323 -2.53 0.67 -1.87
N LEU A 324 -3.20 -0.47 -2.08
CA LEU A 324 -4.02 -0.65 -3.28
C LEU A 324 -5.38 0.03 -3.06
N PRO A 325 -5.93 0.72 -4.07
CA PRO A 325 -7.26 1.32 -3.97
C PRO A 325 -8.31 0.27 -3.56
N GLY A 326 -9.16 0.63 -2.60
CA GLY A 326 -10.18 -0.25 -2.04
C GLY A 326 -9.70 -1.12 -0.87
N GLU A 327 -8.39 -1.22 -0.62
CA GLU A 327 -7.89 -1.87 0.60
C GLU A 327 -8.30 -1.05 1.83
N TRP A 328 -8.91 -1.69 2.83
CA TRP A 328 -9.38 -1.02 4.04
C TRP A 328 -9.10 -1.82 5.30
N VAL A 329 -9.05 -1.08 6.40
CA VAL A 329 -8.85 -1.59 7.77
C VAL A 329 -9.89 -0.94 8.68
N GLU A 330 -10.48 -1.73 9.56
CA GLU A 330 -11.47 -1.30 10.55
C GLU A 330 -10.95 -1.53 11.97
N TRP A 331 -11.11 -0.52 12.81
CA TRP A 331 -10.77 -0.54 14.22
C TRP A 331 -12.01 -0.25 15.08
N ARG A 332 -11.93 -0.60 16.36
CA ARG A 332 -12.95 -0.31 17.37
C ARG A 332 -12.39 0.64 18.42
N THR A 333 -13.21 1.59 18.84
CA THR A 333 -12.94 2.57 19.92
C THR A 333 -14.20 2.74 20.75
N GLU A 334 -14.08 3.19 22.00
CA GLU A 334 -15.23 3.42 22.88
C GLU A 334 -15.18 4.82 23.47
N VAL A 335 -16.23 5.61 23.22
CA VAL A 335 -16.34 6.96 23.77
C VAL A 335 -17.16 6.97 25.07
N PRO A 336 -16.73 7.73 26.09
CA PRO A 336 -17.32 7.65 27.43
C PRO A 336 -18.69 8.33 27.56
N GLU A 337 -18.95 9.35 26.76
CA GLU A 337 -20.13 10.20 26.82
C GLU A 337 -20.54 10.64 25.40
N ASP A 338 -21.77 11.11 25.25
CA ASP A 338 -22.21 11.73 24.00
C ASP A 338 -21.48 13.07 23.83
N GLY A 339 -20.84 13.30 22.68
CA GLY A 339 -20.06 14.51 22.54
C GLY A 339 -19.33 14.74 21.23
N TRP A 340 -18.54 15.81 21.22
CA TRP A 340 -17.72 16.21 20.08
C TRP A 340 -16.32 15.64 20.28
N TYR A 341 -15.76 15.07 19.23
CA TYR A 341 -14.46 14.42 19.24
C TYR A 341 -13.64 14.85 18.02
N VAL A 342 -12.32 14.76 18.16
CA VAL A 342 -11.34 14.99 17.10
C VAL A 342 -10.52 13.72 16.94
N LEU A 343 -10.27 13.34 15.69
CA LEU A 343 -9.42 12.21 15.32
C LEU A 343 -8.02 12.72 14.96
N ASP A 344 -7.03 12.39 15.77
CA ASP A 344 -5.61 12.63 15.43
C ASP A 344 -4.97 11.35 14.90
N LEU A 345 -4.04 11.49 13.97
CA LEU A 345 -3.36 10.39 13.31
C LEU A 345 -1.85 10.51 13.52
N LYS A 346 -1.24 9.49 14.14
CA LYS A 346 0.21 9.34 14.12
C LYS A 346 0.61 8.54 12.89
N ASN A 347 1.07 9.25 11.86
CA ASN A 347 1.30 8.66 10.55
C ASN A 347 2.68 9.00 9.98
N PHE A 348 3.11 8.16 9.04
CA PHE A 348 4.34 8.33 8.28
C PHE A 348 4.02 8.26 6.78
N GLN A 349 4.33 9.34 6.07
CA GLN A 349 4.17 9.46 4.63
C GLN A 349 5.47 9.96 3.98
N ASN A 350 6.48 9.10 3.96
CA ASN A 350 7.71 9.27 3.16
C ASN A 350 7.85 8.18 2.08
N TYR A 351 6.75 7.84 1.41
CA TYR A 351 6.77 6.81 0.36
C TYR A 351 6.91 7.40 -1.04
N ARG A 352 6.32 8.57 -1.27
CA ARG A 352 6.31 9.25 -2.57
C ARG A 352 6.53 10.73 -2.37
N ALA A 353 7.68 11.24 -2.82
CA ALA A 353 8.04 12.63 -2.61
C ALA A 353 7.04 13.54 -3.33
N GLY A 354 6.47 14.45 -2.53
CA GLY A 354 5.53 15.45 -3.02
C GLY A 354 4.12 14.93 -3.32
N PHE A 355 3.79 13.67 -3.03
CA PHE A 355 2.41 13.16 -3.17
C PHE A 355 1.65 13.24 -1.85
N LYS A 356 0.31 13.35 -1.92
CA LYS A 356 -0.60 13.03 -0.82
C LYS A 356 -1.04 11.56 -0.91
N ALA A 357 -1.22 10.92 0.24
CA ALA A 357 -1.92 9.64 0.33
C ALA A 357 -3.37 9.92 0.68
N TYR A 358 -4.32 9.51 -0.16
CA TYR A 358 -5.74 9.76 0.07
C TYR A 358 -6.40 8.58 0.79
N ARG A 359 -7.32 8.90 1.69
CA ARG A 359 -8.12 7.95 2.46
C ARG A 359 -9.59 8.38 2.47
N THR A 360 -10.48 7.43 2.23
CA THR A 360 -11.89 7.57 2.62
C THR A 360 -12.02 7.16 4.08
N ILE A 361 -12.55 8.05 4.93
CA ILE A 361 -12.70 7.82 6.37
C ILE A 361 -14.18 7.64 6.70
N GLN A 362 -14.51 6.52 7.35
CA GLN A 362 -15.87 6.17 7.75
C GLN A 362 -15.95 5.98 9.26
N ILE A 363 -17.07 6.39 9.84
CA ILE A 363 -17.48 6.09 11.21
C ILE A 363 -18.74 5.24 11.14
N ASP A 364 -18.74 4.09 11.81
CA ASP A 364 -19.85 3.13 11.84
C ASP A 364 -20.36 2.72 10.44
N GLY A 365 -19.44 2.62 9.47
CA GLY A 365 -19.72 2.25 8.09
C GLY A 365 -20.13 3.41 7.18
N GLU A 366 -20.23 4.63 7.70
CA GLU A 366 -20.72 5.80 6.95
C GLU A 366 -19.66 6.90 6.89
N VAL A 367 -19.56 7.60 5.75
CA VAL A 367 -18.77 8.82 5.66
C VAL A 367 -19.58 9.97 6.25
N PRO A 368 -19.11 10.67 7.30
CA PRO A 368 -19.92 11.71 7.96
C PRO A 368 -20.20 12.94 7.08
N PHE A 369 -19.21 13.38 6.31
CA PHE A 369 -19.26 14.56 5.43
C PHE A 369 -18.29 14.44 4.24
N ARG A 370 -18.51 15.21 3.18
CA ARG A 370 -17.83 15.06 1.87
C ARG A 370 -16.32 15.15 1.93
N GLU A 371 -15.77 15.97 2.81
CA GLU A 371 -14.34 16.23 2.95
C GLU A 371 -13.56 14.97 3.39
N TRP A 372 -14.24 13.96 3.92
CA TRP A 372 -13.66 12.66 4.30
C TRP A 372 -13.76 11.58 3.22
N LEU A 373 -14.33 11.87 2.03
CA LEU A 373 -14.32 10.94 0.90
C LEU A 373 -12.91 10.73 0.33
N HIS A 374 -12.09 11.78 0.30
CA HIS A 374 -10.75 11.80 -0.28
C HIS A 374 -9.79 12.56 0.64
N TYR A 375 -9.76 12.22 1.92
CA TYR A 375 -8.94 12.95 2.88
C TYR A 375 -7.44 12.75 2.56
N GLY A 376 -6.75 13.84 2.23
CA GLY A 376 -5.38 13.81 1.73
C GLY A 376 -4.33 14.02 2.82
N LEU A 377 -3.55 12.99 3.12
CA LEU A 377 -2.42 13.04 4.04
C LEU A 377 -1.14 13.45 3.32
N GLY A 378 -0.56 14.58 3.72
CA GLY A 378 0.60 15.19 3.07
C GLY A 378 1.91 14.42 3.29
N TYR A 379 2.82 14.55 2.33
CA TYR A 379 4.19 14.05 2.46
C TYR A 379 4.95 14.73 3.61
N HIS A 380 5.54 13.92 4.49
CA HIS A 380 6.51 14.33 5.51
C HIS A 380 7.55 13.24 5.72
N LYS A 381 8.75 13.61 6.18
CA LYS A 381 9.88 12.68 6.25
C LYS A 381 9.88 11.76 7.47
N GLU A 382 9.10 12.11 8.49
CA GLU A 382 9.15 11.56 9.83
C GLU A 382 7.73 11.32 10.33
N PHE A 383 7.55 10.48 11.35
CA PHE A 383 6.23 10.36 11.97
C PHE A 383 5.74 11.70 12.51
N GLU A 384 4.51 12.03 12.18
CA GLU A 384 3.80 13.23 12.62
C GLU A 384 2.51 12.81 13.34
N ILE A 385 2.17 13.50 14.43
CA ILE A 385 0.85 13.41 15.06
C ILE A 385 0.12 14.69 14.66
N ALA A 386 -0.94 14.55 13.87
CA ALA A 386 -1.76 15.68 13.45
C ALA A 386 -3.25 15.32 13.46
N PRO A 387 -4.12 16.28 13.81
CA PRO A 387 -5.56 16.10 13.65
C PRO A 387 -5.92 15.90 12.17
N ALA A 388 -6.98 15.13 11.93
CA ALA A 388 -7.72 15.24 10.68
C ALA A 388 -8.30 16.66 10.59
N ALA A 389 -7.81 17.47 9.64
CA ALA A 389 -8.05 18.90 9.62
C ALA A 389 -8.36 19.43 8.20
N ASP A 390 -8.99 20.59 8.14
CA ASP A 390 -9.24 21.30 6.89
C ASP A 390 -7.95 21.85 6.26
N GLY A 391 -8.08 22.52 5.11
CA GLY A 391 -6.94 23.12 4.41
C GLY A 391 -6.25 24.27 5.16
N GLU A 392 -6.89 24.84 6.18
CA GLU A 392 -6.35 25.90 7.03
C GLU A 392 -5.69 25.34 8.31
N GLY A 393 -5.85 24.04 8.56
CA GLY A 393 -5.34 23.35 9.74
C GLY A 393 -6.32 23.32 10.92
N ASN A 394 -7.59 23.69 10.72
CA ASN A 394 -8.61 23.54 11.76
C ASN A 394 -9.05 22.08 11.86
N PRO A 395 -9.00 21.44 13.04
CA PRO A 395 -9.44 20.06 13.20
C PRO A 395 -10.92 19.88 12.89
N TYR A 396 -11.23 18.83 12.11
CA TYR A 396 -12.61 18.37 11.97
C TYR A 396 -13.11 17.80 13.30
N ARG A 397 -14.33 18.17 13.67
CA ARG A 397 -15.04 17.67 14.85
C ARG A 397 -16.13 16.72 14.40
N ILE A 398 -16.23 15.57 15.04
CA ILE A 398 -17.29 14.58 14.82
C ILE A 398 -18.11 14.41 16.10
N TYR A 399 -19.43 14.34 15.95
CA TYR A 399 -20.31 14.03 17.06
C TYR A 399 -20.49 12.52 17.19
N LEU A 400 -20.16 11.97 18.35
CA LEU A 400 -20.26 10.55 18.67
C LEU A 400 -21.19 10.33 19.87
N LYS A 401 -21.88 9.20 19.89
CA LYS A 401 -22.75 8.81 21.01
C LYS A 401 -21.95 7.93 21.96
N LYS A 402 -22.27 7.93 23.23
CA LYS A 402 -21.65 7.03 24.20
C LYS A 402 -21.67 5.58 23.73
N GLY A 403 -20.52 4.92 23.78
CA GLY A 403 -20.37 3.50 23.47
C GLY A 403 -19.34 3.22 22.37
N GLY A 404 -19.41 1.99 21.84
CA GLY A 404 -18.47 1.49 20.85
C GLY A 404 -18.74 2.03 19.45
N HIS A 405 -17.69 2.51 18.79
CA HIS A 405 -17.70 2.97 17.41
C HIS A 405 -16.67 2.22 16.57
N LYS A 406 -16.94 2.18 15.28
CA LYS A 406 -16.02 1.63 14.28
C LYS A 406 -15.43 2.74 13.44
N ILE A 407 -14.11 2.76 13.32
CA ILE A 407 -13.41 3.65 12.39
C ILE A 407 -12.87 2.79 11.26
N THR A 408 -13.24 3.11 10.03
CA THR A 408 -12.72 2.42 8.84
C THR A 408 -12.00 3.42 7.95
N MET A 409 -10.81 3.03 7.50
CA MET A 409 -10.06 3.80 6.52
C MET A 409 -9.86 2.95 5.26
N THR A 410 -10.20 3.53 4.11
CA THR A 410 -10.05 2.89 2.81
C THR A 410 -9.03 3.66 1.98
N ALA A 411 -8.10 2.95 1.36
CA ALA A 411 -7.16 3.53 0.40
C ALA A 411 -7.90 3.98 -0.85
N ASP A 412 -7.76 5.25 -1.19
CA ASP A 412 -8.52 5.88 -2.28
C ASP A 412 -7.56 6.54 -3.26
N SER A 413 -7.66 6.23 -4.54
CA SER A 413 -6.87 6.89 -5.59
C SER A 413 -7.69 7.61 -6.63
N SER A 414 -8.99 7.75 -6.42
CA SER A 414 -9.91 8.39 -7.37
C SER A 414 -9.54 9.84 -7.74
N PRO A 415 -8.95 10.68 -6.86
CA PRO A 415 -8.47 12.01 -7.29
C PRO A 415 -7.37 11.96 -8.36
N LEU A 416 -6.65 10.84 -8.45
CA LEU A 416 -5.58 10.61 -9.44
C LEU A 416 -6.08 9.94 -10.72
N GLN A 417 -7.35 9.51 -10.78
CA GLN A 417 -7.90 8.89 -11.99
C GLN A 417 -7.82 9.81 -13.21
N PRO A 418 -8.23 11.10 -13.13
CA PRO A 418 -8.15 12.00 -14.27
C PRO A 418 -6.71 12.17 -14.79
N VAL A 419 -5.72 12.16 -13.87
CA VAL A 419 -4.29 12.20 -14.21
C VAL A 419 -3.87 10.94 -14.96
N SER A 420 -4.29 9.77 -14.48
CA SER A 420 -3.96 8.48 -15.10
C SER A 420 -4.49 8.39 -16.53
N LEU A 421 -5.75 8.79 -16.74
CA LEU A 421 -6.37 8.83 -18.07
C LEU A 421 -5.67 9.82 -19.00
N ALA A 422 -5.46 11.07 -18.54
CA ALA A 422 -4.78 12.09 -19.35
C ALA A 422 -3.34 11.70 -19.72
N LEU A 423 -2.60 11.05 -18.82
CA LEU A 423 -1.26 10.54 -19.11
C LEU A 423 -1.29 9.38 -20.12
N LYS A 424 -2.20 8.41 -19.96
CA LYS A 424 -2.38 7.31 -20.92
C LYS A 424 -2.62 7.83 -22.34
N GLU A 425 -3.52 8.80 -22.47
CA GLU A 425 -3.84 9.42 -23.77
C GLU A 425 -2.65 10.18 -24.35
N THR A 426 -1.96 10.97 -23.52
CA THR A 426 -0.79 11.74 -23.96
C THR A 426 0.36 10.83 -24.39
N LEU A 427 0.58 9.72 -23.68
CA LEU A 427 1.55 8.70 -24.11
C LEU A 427 1.14 8.01 -25.41
N GLY A 428 -0.16 7.75 -25.60
CA GLY A 428 -0.70 7.28 -26.87
C GLY A 428 -0.39 8.25 -28.01
N GLN A 429 -0.62 9.55 -27.81
CA GLN A 429 -0.28 10.59 -28.79
C GLN A 429 1.21 10.65 -29.10
N ILE A 430 2.08 10.57 -28.08
CA ILE A 430 3.53 10.50 -28.27
C ILE A 430 3.91 9.24 -29.05
N SER A 431 3.30 8.10 -28.75
CA SER A 431 3.57 6.83 -29.46
C SER A 431 3.14 6.86 -30.91
N ASP A 432 1.97 7.43 -31.21
CA ASP A 432 1.51 7.58 -32.58
C ASP A 432 2.38 8.56 -33.36
N PHE A 433 2.80 9.65 -32.73
CA PHE A 433 3.72 10.61 -33.34
C PHE A 433 5.11 9.99 -33.59
N ASP A 434 5.70 9.30 -32.62
CA ASP A 434 6.98 8.59 -32.77
C ASP A 434 6.92 7.60 -33.96
N ARG A 435 5.86 6.78 -34.01
CA ARG A 435 5.65 5.84 -35.12
C ARG A 435 5.52 6.55 -36.47
N HIS A 436 4.82 7.68 -36.51
CA HIS A 436 4.66 8.48 -37.74
C HIS A 436 6.01 9.06 -38.22
N ILE A 437 6.82 9.62 -37.31
CA ILE A 437 8.14 10.14 -37.65
C ILE A 437 9.07 9.00 -38.12
N ARG A 438 9.04 7.83 -37.46
CA ARG A 438 9.81 6.65 -37.88
C ARG A 438 9.41 6.16 -39.28
N LEU A 439 8.13 6.22 -39.63
CA LEU A 439 7.65 5.89 -40.97
C LEU A 439 8.22 6.85 -42.04
N ILE A 440 8.22 8.16 -41.77
CA ILE A 440 8.76 9.19 -42.68
C ILE A 440 10.27 9.03 -42.85
N THR A 441 10.96 8.78 -41.74
CA THR A 441 12.43 8.74 -41.69
C THR A 441 13.03 7.41 -42.12
N GLY A 442 12.22 6.34 -42.16
CA GLY A 442 12.69 4.97 -42.38
C GLY A 442 13.48 4.41 -41.19
N ASN A 443 13.40 5.04 -40.02
CA ASN A 443 14.14 4.65 -38.83
C ASN A 443 13.35 3.63 -37.99
N TYR A 444 13.39 2.37 -38.42
CA TYR A 444 12.62 1.27 -37.82
C TYR A 444 13.30 0.61 -36.60
N SER A 445 14.54 0.98 -36.25
CA SER A 445 15.21 0.26 -35.17
C SER A 445 14.71 0.68 -33.80
N LYS A 446 14.47 -0.34 -32.98
CA LYS A 446 14.07 -0.20 -31.57
C LYS A 446 15.25 0.07 -30.64
N ASN A 447 16.48 -0.19 -31.09
CA ASN A 447 17.69 -0.01 -30.31
C ASN A 447 18.50 1.16 -30.87
N ALA A 448 18.98 2.05 -30.00
CA ALA A 448 19.85 3.16 -30.42
C ALA A 448 21.12 2.68 -31.17
N SER A 449 21.56 1.45 -30.92
CA SER A 449 22.74 0.84 -31.55
C SER A 449 22.54 0.33 -32.98
N ASP A 450 21.29 0.17 -33.43
CA ASP A 450 20.93 -0.32 -34.77
C ASP A 450 19.97 0.66 -35.49
N ALA A 451 19.75 1.84 -34.89
CA ALA A 451 18.99 2.91 -35.50
C ALA A 451 19.77 3.44 -36.70
N ASN A 452 19.11 3.45 -37.87
CA ASN A 452 19.66 4.05 -39.09
C ASN A 452 19.55 5.59 -39.00
N ILE A 453 20.08 6.16 -37.92
CA ILE A 453 20.11 7.59 -37.62
C ILE A 453 21.40 8.12 -38.21
N ASP A 454 21.32 8.61 -39.43
CA ASP A 454 22.38 9.46 -39.97
C ASP A 454 22.31 10.83 -39.29
N SER A 455 23.09 11.00 -38.22
CA SER A 455 23.19 12.28 -37.49
C SER A 455 23.73 13.45 -38.32
N GLN A 456 24.30 13.19 -39.50
CA GLN A 456 24.75 14.22 -40.43
C GLN A 456 23.71 14.55 -41.51
N ARG A 457 22.59 13.82 -41.55
CA ARG A 457 21.50 14.06 -42.49
C ARG A 457 20.66 15.24 -42.02
N THR A 458 20.66 16.29 -42.83
CA THR A 458 19.74 17.42 -42.66
C THR A 458 18.35 17.03 -43.15
N TRP A 459 17.33 17.27 -42.32
CA TRP A 459 15.94 17.05 -42.68
C TRP A 459 15.27 18.40 -42.96
N GLU A 460 14.20 18.37 -43.74
CA GLU A 460 13.28 19.51 -43.89
C GLU A 460 11.90 19.01 -43.45
N MET A 461 11.74 18.81 -42.14
CA MET A 461 10.60 18.11 -41.56
C MET A 461 9.28 18.76 -41.95
N LYS A 462 9.24 20.09 -42.04
CA LYS A 462 8.05 20.85 -42.47
C LYS A 462 7.58 20.53 -43.89
N LYS A 463 8.45 20.00 -44.76
CA LYS A 463 8.04 19.53 -46.10
C LYS A 463 7.36 18.16 -46.05
N TYR A 464 7.74 17.30 -45.09
CA TYR A 464 7.23 15.94 -44.96
C TYR A 464 5.99 15.85 -44.05
N ASP A 465 5.95 16.62 -42.96
CA ASP A 465 4.80 16.79 -42.08
C ASP A 465 4.72 18.28 -41.66
N PRO A 466 3.93 19.10 -42.38
CA PRO A 466 3.73 20.51 -42.05
C PRO A 466 3.21 20.74 -40.62
N ASP A 467 2.51 19.76 -40.05
CA ASP A 467 1.86 19.85 -38.75
C ASP A 467 2.73 19.30 -37.60
N ALA A 468 3.95 18.81 -37.88
CA ALA A 468 4.82 18.19 -36.87
C ALA A 468 5.05 19.10 -35.65
N GLY A 469 5.36 20.37 -35.88
CA GLY A 469 5.53 21.35 -34.80
C GLY A 469 4.25 21.60 -34.00
N ALA A 470 3.10 21.67 -34.67
CA ALA A 470 1.81 21.86 -34.00
C ALA A 470 1.44 20.65 -33.13
N LYS A 471 1.71 19.43 -33.60
CA LYS A 471 1.50 18.19 -32.84
C LYS A 471 2.36 18.15 -31.58
N VAL A 472 3.65 18.45 -31.68
CA VAL A 472 4.56 18.50 -30.52
C VAL A 472 4.14 19.60 -29.54
N GLN A 473 3.76 20.78 -30.04
CA GLN A 473 3.25 21.88 -29.22
C GLN A 473 1.98 21.49 -28.44
N ALA A 474 1.08 20.72 -29.06
CA ALA A 474 -0.12 20.22 -28.39
C ALA A 474 0.21 19.24 -27.26
N ILE A 475 1.18 18.33 -27.48
CA ILE A 475 1.67 17.40 -26.45
C ILE A 475 2.29 18.17 -25.28
N VAL A 476 3.13 19.18 -25.56
CA VAL A 476 3.73 20.06 -24.54
C VAL A 476 2.65 20.75 -23.71
N ALA A 477 1.63 21.34 -24.36
CA ALA A 477 0.52 21.98 -23.67
C ALA A 477 -0.24 20.99 -22.77
N ARG A 478 -0.55 19.79 -23.29
CA ARG A 478 -1.24 18.70 -22.55
C ARG A 478 -0.44 18.28 -21.32
N LEU A 479 0.87 18.06 -21.46
CA LEU A 479 1.76 17.70 -20.35
C LEU A 479 1.83 18.80 -19.27
N ASN A 480 1.87 20.07 -19.66
CA ASN A 480 1.84 21.17 -18.70
C ASN A 480 0.52 21.23 -17.92
N VAL A 481 -0.63 21.03 -18.58
CA VAL A 481 -1.94 20.96 -17.91
C VAL A 481 -1.99 19.80 -16.91
N ILE A 482 -1.46 18.62 -17.27
CA ILE A 482 -1.35 17.47 -16.36
C ILE A 482 -0.47 17.82 -15.16
N ARG A 483 0.69 18.44 -15.40
CA ARG A 483 1.62 18.85 -14.35
C ARG A 483 0.96 19.83 -13.36
N ASP A 484 0.27 20.85 -13.87
CA ASP A 484 -0.38 21.87 -13.04
C ASP A 484 -1.50 21.26 -12.19
N TYR A 485 -2.29 20.35 -12.76
CA TYR A 485 -3.33 19.62 -12.02
C TYR A 485 -2.73 18.75 -10.89
N VAL A 486 -1.68 17.98 -11.18
CA VAL A 486 -0.99 17.14 -10.19
C VAL A 486 -0.39 17.99 -9.06
N ASN A 487 0.19 19.13 -9.39
CA ASN A 487 0.75 20.05 -8.40
C ASN A 487 -0.34 20.68 -7.54
N GLY A 488 -1.48 21.05 -8.14
CA GLY A 488 -2.65 21.55 -7.42
C GLY A 488 -3.24 20.53 -6.44
N LEU A 489 -3.41 19.27 -6.85
CA LEU A 489 -3.84 18.19 -5.95
C LEU A 489 -2.94 18.03 -4.72
N ASN A 490 -1.63 17.96 -4.96
CA ASN A 490 -0.67 17.70 -3.90
C ASN A 490 -0.29 18.94 -3.08
N GLY A 491 -0.58 20.14 -3.57
CA GLY A 491 -0.15 21.39 -2.94
C GLY A 491 1.38 21.61 -3.00
N ARG A 492 2.09 20.87 -3.85
CA ARG A 492 3.55 20.93 -4.03
C ARG A 492 3.99 20.22 -5.32
N ASP A 493 5.21 20.51 -5.75
CA ASP A 493 5.90 19.71 -6.78
C ASP A 493 6.09 18.26 -6.29
N SER A 494 5.81 17.33 -7.19
CA SER A 494 6.00 15.88 -7.00
C SER A 494 7.05 15.30 -7.96
N ASP A 495 7.54 14.09 -7.71
CA ASP A 495 8.48 13.43 -8.63
C ASP A 495 7.91 13.26 -10.04
N LEU A 496 6.62 12.95 -10.16
CA LEU A 496 5.91 12.91 -11.44
C LEU A 496 5.91 14.28 -12.12
N SER A 497 5.66 15.35 -11.37
CA SER A 497 5.68 16.72 -11.93
C SER A 497 7.06 17.09 -12.48
N GLN A 498 8.14 16.62 -11.85
CA GLN A 498 9.51 16.84 -12.32
C GLN A 498 9.84 15.99 -13.55
N ALA A 499 9.39 14.73 -13.58
CA ALA A 499 9.51 13.89 -14.77
C ALA A 499 8.79 14.52 -15.97
N ILE A 500 7.56 14.99 -15.79
CA ILE A 500 6.80 15.70 -16.83
C ILE A 500 7.54 16.97 -17.26
N LYS A 501 8.06 17.77 -16.33
CA LYS A 501 8.84 18.98 -16.65
C LYS A 501 10.08 18.67 -17.49
N SER A 502 10.80 17.59 -17.18
CA SER A 502 11.94 17.11 -17.97
C SER A 502 11.50 16.72 -19.38
N SER A 503 10.42 15.96 -19.51
CA SER A 503 9.84 15.58 -20.82
C SER A 503 9.40 16.79 -21.64
N VAL A 504 8.75 17.77 -21.02
CA VAL A 504 8.38 19.04 -21.67
C VAL A 504 9.62 19.76 -22.19
N SER A 505 10.71 19.78 -21.43
CA SER A 505 11.96 20.43 -21.85
C SER A 505 12.58 19.76 -23.07
N MET A 506 12.54 18.42 -23.15
CA MET A 506 13.00 17.67 -24.32
C MET A 506 12.16 17.98 -25.57
N LEU A 507 10.82 18.00 -25.43
CA LEU A 507 9.92 18.34 -26.52
C LEU A 507 10.04 19.80 -26.96
N GLN A 508 10.29 20.72 -26.02
CA GLN A 508 10.51 22.13 -26.35
C GLN A 508 11.79 22.34 -27.17
N ALA A 509 12.85 21.60 -26.85
CA ALA A 509 14.08 21.61 -27.65
C ALA A 509 13.88 21.04 -29.08
N MET A 510 12.81 20.28 -29.34
CA MET A 510 12.40 19.86 -30.69
C MET A 510 11.54 20.92 -31.40
N LEU A 511 10.90 21.82 -30.65
CA LEU A 511 10.11 22.92 -31.22
C LEU A 511 11.01 24.08 -31.64
N ASP A 512 12.11 24.30 -30.91
CA ASP A 512 13.13 25.29 -31.25
C ASP A 512 13.73 25.02 -32.64
N ASP A 513 13.92 23.74 -32.99
CA ASP A 513 14.23 23.30 -34.35
C ASP A 513 13.45 22.02 -34.72
N VAL A 514 12.35 22.21 -35.45
CA VAL A 514 11.45 21.14 -35.92
C VAL A 514 12.17 20.17 -36.88
N ASP A 515 13.21 20.62 -37.57
CA ASP A 515 13.97 19.79 -38.50
C ASP A 515 14.88 18.79 -37.76
N GLU A 516 15.12 18.98 -36.45
CA GLU A 516 15.85 18.03 -35.62
C GLU A 516 14.98 16.87 -35.08
N ILE A 517 13.64 16.93 -35.20
CA ILE A 517 12.72 15.88 -34.70
C ILE A 517 13.15 14.47 -35.15
N PRO A 518 13.43 14.21 -36.45
CA PRO A 518 13.96 12.93 -36.93
C PRO A 518 15.22 12.43 -36.23
N SER A 519 16.12 13.34 -35.84
CA SER A 519 17.38 12.99 -35.18
C SER A 519 17.21 12.66 -33.69
N LYS A 520 16.11 13.14 -33.08
CA LYS A 520 15.79 13.00 -31.66
C LYS A 520 14.70 11.96 -31.37
N VAL A 521 14.40 11.05 -32.30
CA VAL A 521 13.32 10.04 -32.10
C VAL A 521 13.50 9.13 -30.89
N ASN A 522 14.72 8.97 -30.37
CA ASN A 522 14.98 8.20 -29.14
C ASN A 522 14.52 8.95 -27.88
N ASP A 523 14.36 10.27 -27.93
CA ASP A 523 13.86 11.06 -26.81
C ASP A 523 12.39 10.74 -26.55
N PHE A 524 11.59 10.40 -27.59
CA PHE A 524 10.20 9.94 -27.41
C PHE A 524 10.15 8.67 -26.55
N SER A 525 10.99 7.68 -26.85
CA SER A 525 11.10 6.45 -26.04
C SER A 525 11.54 6.75 -24.61
N THR A 526 12.45 7.70 -24.43
CA THR A 526 12.93 8.12 -23.10
C THR A 526 11.82 8.79 -22.29
N ILE A 527 11.04 9.67 -22.91
CA ILE A 527 9.86 10.32 -22.32
C ILE A 527 8.83 9.25 -21.93
N GLN A 528 8.49 8.34 -22.84
CA GLN A 528 7.54 7.26 -22.59
C GLN A 528 7.98 6.36 -21.43
N ALA A 529 9.25 5.98 -21.38
CA ALA A 529 9.79 5.16 -20.28
C ALA A 529 9.74 5.92 -18.93
N SER A 530 10.10 7.21 -18.94
CA SER A 530 10.09 8.05 -17.74
C SER A 530 8.68 8.19 -17.15
N ILE A 531 7.69 8.57 -17.96
CA ILE A 531 6.30 8.72 -17.52
C ILE A 531 5.67 7.36 -17.20
N GLY A 532 5.95 6.33 -18.02
CA GLY A 532 5.42 4.97 -17.83
C GLY A 532 5.84 4.35 -16.50
N THR A 533 7.05 4.63 -16.02
CA THR A 533 7.52 4.19 -14.70
C THR A 533 6.60 4.71 -13.59
N TRP A 534 6.21 5.99 -13.65
CA TRP A 534 5.32 6.61 -12.66
C TRP A 534 3.88 6.13 -12.74
N MET A 535 3.38 5.81 -13.94
CA MET A 535 2.03 5.29 -14.10
C MET A 535 1.79 3.98 -13.34
N SER A 536 2.80 3.12 -13.24
CA SER A 536 2.71 1.84 -12.51
C SER A 536 2.44 1.98 -11.01
N THR A 537 2.80 3.14 -10.43
CA THR A 537 2.65 3.43 -9.00
C THR A 537 1.68 4.58 -8.73
N LEU A 538 1.13 5.21 -9.77
CA LEU A 538 0.32 6.42 -9.64
C LEU A 538 -0.89 6.21 -8.72
N THR A 539 -1.59 5.09 -8.87
CA THR A 539 -2.78 4.75 -8.09
C THR A 539 -2.45 4.16 -6.72
N GLN A 540 -1.18 3.86 -6.42
CA GLN A 540 -0.81 3.33 -5.11
C GLN A 540 -0.81 4.44 -4.06
N GLN A 541 -1.47 4.16 -2.93
CA GLN A 541 -1.70 5.06 -1.81
C GLN A 541 -1.07 4.52 -0.52
N PRO A 542 0.24 4.31 -0.44
CA PRO A 542 0.88 3.80 0.77
C PRO A 542 0.78 4.83 1.91
N LEU A 543 0.39 4.36 3.09
CA LEU A 543 0.34 5.14 4.32
C LEU A 543 0.68 4.21 5.49
N MET A 544 1.59 4.63 6.36
CA MET A 544 1.90 3.89 7.59
C MET A 544 1.31 4.63 8.79
N LEU A 545 0.66 3.87 9.67
CA LEU A 545 0.09 4.33 10.93
C LEU A 545 0.80 3.65 12.09
N ASP A 546 1.08 4.43 13.13
CA ASP A 546 1.48 3.92 14.45
C ASP A 546 0.23 3.72 15.29
N TYR A 547 -0.52 4.80 15.51
CA TYR A 547 -1.82 4.79 16.19
C TYR A 547 -2.67 5.96 15.74
N PHE A 548 -3.95 5.93 16.10
CA PHE A 548 -4.81 7.11 16.07
C PHE A 548 -5.35 7.42 17.47
N VAL A 549 -5.68 8.68 17.68
CA VAL A 549 -6.14 9.20 18.96
C VAL A 549 -7.51 9.81 18.75
N LEU A 550 -8.49 9.34 19.50
CA LEU A 550 -9.78 10.00 19.59
C LEU A 550 -9.79 10.83 20.87
N ARG A 551 -10.05 12.13 20.76
CA ARG A 551 -10.02 13.04 21.92
C ARG A 551 -11.12 14.07 21.88
N THR A 552 -11.46 14.61 23.04
CA THR A 552 -12.30 15.82 23.13
C THR A 552 -11.56 17.03 22.51
N PRO A 553 -12.23 17.97 21.82
CA PRO A 553 -11.58 19.06 21.08
C PRO A 553 -10.54 19.86 21.87
N ASP A 554 -10.78 20.11 23.16
CA ASP A 554 -9.93 20.91 24.05
C ASP A 554 -8.89 20.08 24.83
N SER A 555 -8.84 18.76 24.61
CA SER A 555 -7.82 17.89 25.20
C SER A 555 -6.50 17.99 24.46
N ASP A 556 -5.41 18.15 25.21
CA ASP A 556 -4.04 17.87 24.74
C ASP A 556 -3.59 16.52 25.32
N PRO A 557 -3.39 15.49 24.50
CA PRO A 557 -2.97 14.17 24.97
C PRO A 557 -1.48 14.12 25.38
N GLY A 558 -0.69 15.19 25.17
CA GLY A 558 0.71 15.27 25.57
C GLY A 558 1.64 14.29 24.83
N LEU A 559 1.16 13.73 23.71
CA LEU A 559 1.87 12.76 22.89
C LEU A 559 2.98 13.43 22.10
N LYS A 560 4.07 12.69 21.89
CA LYS A 560 5.29 13.22 21.28
C LYS A 560 5.73 12.34 20.11
N THR A 561 6.27 12.98 19.09
CA THR A 561 6.99 12.32 18.00
C THR A 561 8.48 12.26 18.31
N ALA A 562 9.21 11.41 17.58
CA ALA A 562 10.65 11.40 17.66
C ALA A 562 11.22 12.67 17.00
N SER A 563 12.06 13.39 17.73
CA SER A 563 12.94 14.40 17.14
C SER A 563 14.22 13.75 16.59
N VAL A 564 14.87 14.39 15.61
CA VAL A 564 16.17 13.95 15.07
C VAL A 564 17.21 13.73 16.19
N LEU A 565 17.20 14.59 17.21
CA LEU A 565 18.12 14.50 18.35
C LEU A 565 17.76 13.38 19.34
N SER A 566 16.47 13.07 19.53
CA SER A 566 16.05 11.98 20.42
C SER A 566 16.32 10.58 19.86
N ARG A 567 16.49 10.45 18.53
CA ARG A 567 16.80 9.15 17.90
C ARG A 567 18.22 8.66 18.17
N VAL A 568 19.18 9.57 18.31
CA VAL A 568 20.58 9.20 18.56
C VAL A 568 20.77 8.41 19.86
N PRO A 569 20.29 8.88 21.04
CA PRO A 569 20.42 8.10 22.27
C PRO A 569 19.58 6.82 22.23
N TYR A 570 18.43 6.82 21.56
CA TYR A 570 17.62 5.61 21.40
C TYR A 570 18.33 4.55 20.58
N ALA A 571 18.90 4.92 19.43
CA ALA A 571 19.67 4.02 18.57
C ALA A 571 20.92 3.47 19.30
N LEU A 572 21.61 4.30 20.10
CA LEU A 572 22.73 3.84 20.93
C LEU A 572 22.27 2.88 22.04
N GLY A 573 21.13 3.15 22.67
CA GLY A 573 20.53 2.27 23.66
C GLY A 573 20.12 0.93 23.05
N ASP A 574 19.48 0.97 21.89
CA ASP A 574 19.03 -0.21 21.15
C ASP A 574 20.20 -1.05 20.64
N PHE A 575 21.22 -0.39 20.09
CA PHE A 575 22.49 -1.02 19.76
C PHE A 575 23.13 -1.68 21.00
N GLY A 576 23.15 -1.00 22.14
CA GLY A 576 23.61 -1.57 23.40
C GLY A 576 22.83 -2.82 23.81
N ARG A 577 21.50 -2.79 23.71
CA ARG A 577 20.61 -3.95 23.99
C ARG A 577 20.94 -5.12 23.07
N SER A 578 21.26 -4.85 21.81
CA SER A 578 21.61 -5.90 20.84
C SER A 578 22.84 -6.72 21.21
N PHE A 579 23.80 -6.18 21.98
CA PHE A 579 24.95 -6.97 22.48
C PHE A 579 24.63 -7.79 23.73
N THR A 580 23.59 -7.41 24.47
CA THR A 580 23.16 -8.11 25.69
C THR A 580 22.04 -9.12 25.44
N MET A 581 21.42 -9.06 24.25
CA MET A 581 20.42 -10.04 23.83
C MET A 581 21.13 -11.29 23.33
N ASP A 582 20.96 -12.39 24.05
CA ASP A 582 21.41 -13.71 23.61
C ASP A 582 20.57 -14.14 22.39
N TYR A 583 21.05 -13.85 21.19
CA TYR A 583 20.50 -14.39 19.94
C TYR A 583 20.86 -15.86 19.72
N GLU A 584 21.72 -16.42 20.57
CA GLU A 584 21.98 -17.84 20.65
C GLU A 584 20.80 -18.51 21.37
N LEU A 585 19.82 -18.95 20.58
CA LEU A 585 18.82 -19.92 21.02
C LEU A 585 19.47 -21.30 21.22
N GLY A 586 20.27 -21.40 22.27
CA GLY A 586 20.35 -22.60 23.09
C GLY A 586 19.21 -22.56 24.12
N GLY A 587 17.97 -22.33 23.68
CA GLY A 587 16.81 -22.57 24.52
C GLY A 587 16.94 -23.99 25.07
N LYS A 588 16.92 -24.11 26.40
CA LYS A 588 17.06 -25.38 27.14
C LYS A 588 16.42 -26.46 26.33
N THR A 589 17.22 -27.44 25.89
CA THR A 589 16.80 -28.59 25.11
C THR A 589 15.55 -29.18 25.77
N GLU A 590 14.36 -28.77 25.33
CA GLU A 590 13.15 -29.45 25.74
C GLU A 590 13.37 -30.88 25.28
N GLN A 591 13.32 -31.83 26.22
CA GLN A 591 13.62 -33.23 25.93
C GLN A 591 12.63 -33.71 24.85
N GLY A 592 13.05 -33.67 23.58
CA GLY A 592 12.15 -33.95 22.46
C GLY A 592 12.29 -33.03 21.25
N ALA A 593 12.85 -31.82 21.39
CA ALA A 593 12.94 -30.84 20.28
C ALA A 593 13.82 -31.33 19.12
N LEU A 594 13.35 -31.11 17.88
CA LEU A 594 14.08 -31.45 16.65
C LEU A 594 15.15 -30.39 16.38
N THR A 595 16.42 -30.78 16.26
CA THR A 595 17.50 -29.84 15.93
C THR A 595 17.77 -29.84 14.42
N ILE A 596 17.57 -28.70 13.77
CA ILE A 596 17.82 -28.49 12.34
C ILE A 596 19.00 -27.54 12.15
N TRP A 597 19.99 -27.92 11.34
CA TRP A 597 21.08 -27.03 10.94
C TRP A 597 20.90 -26.59 9.49
N VAL A 598 21.04 -25.30 9.21
CA VAL A 598 20.72 -24.73 7.89
C VAL A 598 21.92 -24.00 7.29
N GLN A 599 22.35 -24.44 6.10
CA GLN A 599 23.41 -23.79 5.31
C GLN A 599 22.85 -22.76 4.31
N ARG A 600 22.08 -21.79 4.81
CA ARG A 600 21.57 -20.65 4.02
C ARG A 600 21.80 -19.36 4.80
N GLY A 601 21.55 -18.21 4.16
CA GLY A 601 21.60 -16.92 4.85
C GLY A 601 20.61 -16.83 6.01
N ARG A 602 20.85 -15.89 6.93
CA ARG A 602 20.01 -15.63 8.11
C ARG A 602 18.54 -15.45 7.76
N ASP A 603 18.23 -14.69 6.71
CA ASP A 603 16.86 -14.42 6.27
C ASP A 603 16.07 -15.70 5.99
N TYR A 604 16.73 -16.72 5.44
CA TYR A 604 16.11 -18.03 5.21
C TYR A 604 15.85 -18.78 6.51
N VAL A 605 16.76 -18.69 7.48
CA VAL A 605 16.59 -19.28 8.81
C VAL A 605 15.45 -18.61 9.55
N ASP A 606 15.36 -17.28 9.49
CA ASP A 606 14.31 -16.53 10.16
C ASP A 606 12.94 -16.80 9.52
N LEU A 607 12.85 -16.90 8.19
CA LEU A 607 11.63 -17.33 7.51
C LEU A 607 11.24 -18.78 7.88
N LEU A 608 12.22 -19.70 7.92
CA LEU A 608 11.95 -21.09 8.31
C LEU A 608 11.47 -21.17 9.76
N ARG A 609 12.07 -20.40 10.67
CA ARG A 609 11.61 -20.26 12.06
C ARG A 609 10.18 -19.72 12.10
N GLU A 610 9.89 -18.65 11.36
CA GLU A 610 8.55 -18.10 11.28
C GLU A 610 7.54 -19.15 10.78
N MET A 611 7.87 -19.92 9.73
CA MET A 611 7.02 -21.00 9.23
C MET A 611 6.84 -22.14 10.25
N VAL A 612 7.87 -22.43 11.05
CA VAL A 612 7.79 -23.46 12.07
C VAL A 612 6.94 -23.01 13.25
N ASP A 613 7.18 -21.80 13.75
CA ASP A 613 6.45 -21.18 14.85
C ASP A 613 4.98 -20.95 14.45
N GLN A 614 4.74 -20.48 13.22
CA GLN A 614 3.40 -20.28 12.70
C GLN A 614 2.71 -21.59 12.39
N ASP A 615 3.33 -22.51 11.63
CA ASP A 615 2.64 -23.66 11.06
C ASP A 615 2.93 -25.01 11.74
N PHE A 616 4.20 -25.39 11.76
CA PHE A 616 4.62 -26.74 12.11
C PHE A 616 4.40 -27.08 13.58
N THR A 617 4.92 -26.25 14.49
CA THR A 617 4.87 -26.51 15.94
C THR A 617 3.43 -26.47 16.47
N PRO A 618 2.56 -25.51 16.10
CA PRO A 618 1.16 -25.52 16.53
C PRO A 618 0.35 -26.72 16.02
N LYS A 619 0.65 -27.25 14.83
CA LYS A 619 -0.05 -28.42 14.26
C LYS A 619 0.43 -29.75 14.84
N THR A 620 1.74 -29.88 15.07
CA THR A 620 2.36 -31.17 15.41
C THR A 620 2.68 -31.32 16.89
N GLY A 621 2.74 -30.21 17.64
CA GLY A 621 3.23 -30.18 19.01
C GLY A 621 4.73 -30.44 19.14
N ILE A 622 5.48 -30.47 18.03
CA ILE A 622 6.92 -30.75 18.03
C ILE A 622 7.67 -29.42 18.05
N ALA A 623 8.46 -29.19 19.10
CA ALA A 623 9.41 -28.08 19.18
C ALA A 623 10.58 -28.32 18.21
N VAL A 624 11.06 -27.25 17.56
CA VAL A 624 12.17 -27.32 16.61
C VAL A 624 13.18 -26.24 16.95
N ASN A 625 14.44 -26.63 17.11
CA ASN A 625 15.56 -25.71 17.20
C ASN A 625 16.23 -25.57 15.83
N ILE A 626 16.30 -24.36 15.30
CA ILE A 626 16.92 -24.09 13.99
C ILE A 626 18.21 -23.29 14.20
N ASN A 627 19.35 -23.90 13.86
CA ASN A 627 20.65 -23.28 13.96
C ASN A 627 21.22 -22.95 12.58
N LEU A 628 21.83 -21.77 12.47
CA LEU A 628 22.58 -21.38 11.29
C LEU A 628 23.88 -22.18 11.25
N MET A 629 24.17 -22.80 10.11
CA MET A 629 25.41 -23.51 9.86
C MET A 629 26.15 -22.85 8.69
N PRO A 630 27.06 -21.90 8.96
CA PRO A 630 27.79 -21.18 7.91
C PRO A 630 28.72 -22.08 7.10
N ASN A 631 29.21 -23.18 7.70
CA ASN A 631 30.18 -24.08 7.09
C ASN A 631 29.76 -25.55 7.26
N PRO A 632 29.61 -26.33 6.16
CA PRO A 632 29.31 -27.77 6.19
C PRO A 632 30.29 -28.61 7.02
N ASN A 633 31.54 -28.19 7.15
CA ASN A 633 32.55 -28.91 7.94
C ASN A 633 32.18 -28.98 9.43
N MET A 634 31.26 -28.13 9.90
CA MET A 634 30.73 -28.22 11.27
C MET A 634 29.96 -29.53 11.50
N LEU A 635 29.38 -30.16 10.48
CA LEU A 635 28.75 -31.49 10.61
C LEU A 635 29.77 -32.59 10.87
N ILE A 636 30.97 -32.50 10.27
CA ILE A 636 32.06 -33.45 10.48
C ILE A 636 32.61 -33.30 11.91
N LEU A 637 32.82 -32.06 12.34
CA LEU A 637 33.27 -31.76 13.71
C LEU A 637 32.22 -32.14 14.75
N GLY A 638 30.94 -31.83 14.50
CA GLY A 638 29.81 -32.21 15.36
C GLY A 638 29.65 -33.72 15.48
N ASN A 639 29.84 -34.46 14.39
CA ASN A 639 29.83 -35.94 14.41
C ASN A 639 30.96 -36.51 15.28
N ALA A 640 32.16 -35.93 15.21
CA ALA A 640 33.27 -36.33 16.08
C ALA A 640 33.02 -35.97 17.57
N ALA A 641 32.28 -34.89 17.84
CA ALA A 641 31.92 -34.43 19.18
C ALA A 641 30.65 -35.12 19.76
N GLY A 642 29.91 -35.88 18.95
CA GLY A 642 28.63 -36.47 19.33
C GLY A 642 27.46 -35.48 19.36
N GLU A 643 27.64 -34.27 18.83
CA GLU A 643 26.66 -33.19 18.76
C GLU A 643 26.27 -32.97 17.29
N VAL A 644 25.35 -33.79 16.79
CA VAL A 644 24.83 -33.73 15.42
C VAL A 644 23.37 -33.28 15.40
N PRO A 645 22.94 -32.51 14.38
CA PRO A 645 21.54 -32.17 14.21
C PRO A 645 20.71 -33.42 13.83
N ASP A 646 19.40 -33.35 14.06
CA ASP A 646 18.47 -34.35 13.55
C ASP A 646 18.28 -34.22 12.03
N VAL A 647 18.35 -32.99 11.49
CA VAL A 647 18.23 -32.70 10.06
C VAL A 647 19.20 -31.58 9.65
N ALA A 648 19.86 -31.73 8.50
CA ALA A 648 20.63 -30.65 7.87
C ALA A 648 19.96 -30.21 6.57
N LEU A 649 19.71 -28.91 6.41
CA LEU A 649 19.05 -28.31 5.25
C LEU A 649 20.01 -27.37 4.49
N GLY A 650 19.81 -27.26 3.18
CA GLY A 650 20.56 -26.32 2.34
C GLY A 650 21.95 -26.78 1.90
N LEU A 651 22.29 -28.06 2.11
CA LEU A 651 23.56 -28.64 1.68
C LEU A 651 23.67 -28.68 0.14
N GLY A 652 24.82 -28.26 -0.39
CA GLY A 652 25.16 -28.46 -1.80
C GLY A 652 25.46 -29.93 -2.12
N GLY A 653 25.23 -30.36 -3.37
CA GLY A 653 25.42 -31.76 -3.78
C GLY A 653 26.83 -32.33 -3.53
N SER A 654 27.86 -31.48 -3.56
CA SER A 654 29.25 -31.84 -3.22
C SER A 654 29.48 -32.05 -1.72
N ASP A 655 28.75 -31.31 -0.87
CA ASP A 655 28.90 -31.35 0.58
C ASP A 655 28.19 -32.58 1.16
N ALA A 656 27.04 -32.96 0.58
CA ALA A 656 26.35 -34.21 0.90
C ALA A 656 27.18 -35.46 0.54
N GLY A 657 27.98 -35.41 -0.53
CA GLY A 657 28.90 -36.48 -0.92
C GLY A 657 30.01 -36.72 0.11
N ARG A 658 30.66 -35.66 0.59
CA ARG A 658 31.71 -35.74 1.62
C ARG A 658 31.22 -36.30 2.95
N LEU A 659 29.96 -36.04 3.32
CA LEU A 659 29.36 -36.57 4.54
C LEU A 659 29.08 -38.08 4.42
N ARG A 660 28.62 -38.55 3.25
CA ARG A 660 28.47 -39.99 2.95
C ARG A 660 29.79 -40.72 2.99
N ASP A 661 30.85 -40.12 2.46
CA ASP A 661 32.19 -40.74 2.46
C ASP A 661 32.78 -40.82 3.89
N ALA A 662 32.38 -39.91 4.79
CA ALA A 662 32.75 -39.95 6.20
C ALA A 662 31.96 -41.00 7.03
N GLU A 663 30.80 -41.47 6.56
CA GLU A 663 30.02 -42.56 7.18
C GLU A 663 30.63 -43.96 6.93
N CYS A 664 31.62 -44.10 6.03
CA CYS A 664 32.29 -45.37 5.73
C CYS A 664 33.39 -45.79 6.74
N GLY A 665 33.33 -45.30 7.99
CA GLY A 665 34.08 -45.80 9.14
C GLY A 665 33.24 -46.76 10.00
N PRO A 666 33.84 -47.70 10.78
CA PRO A 666 33.09 -48.83 11.32
C PRO A 666 32.19 -48.42 12.49
N GLY A 667 30.90 -48.23 12.22
CA GLY A 667 29.86 -48.10 13.26
C GLY A 667 28.51 -47.65 12.66
N PRO A 668 27.43 -48.46 12.73
CA PRO A 668 26.20 -48.10 12.05
C PRO A 668 25.40 -47.07 12.86
N VAL A 669 25.27 -45.84 12.35
CA VAL A 669 24.22 -44.91 12.80
C VAL A 669 22.91 -45.33 12.14
N ARG A 670 22.07 -46.04 12.91
CA ARG A 670 20.72 -46.41 12.48
C ARG A 670 19.84 -45.17 12.34
N ILE A 671 19.31 -44.94 11.13
CA ILE A 671 18.07 -44.15 10.86
C ILE A 671 16.89 -44.87 11.54
N SER A 672 16.82 -44.79 12.87
CA SER A 672 15.83 -45.51 13.69
C SER A 672 15.15 -44.62 14.73
N ARG A 673 15.50 -43.32 14.81
CA ARG A 673 14.86 -42.38 15.74
C ARG A 673 13.54 -41.81 15.21
N LEU A 674 13.44 -41.51 13.91
CA LEU A 674 12.19 -41.06 13.28
C LEU A 674 11.09 -42.14 13.28
N ARG A 675 11.45 -43.39 12.97
CA ARG A 675 10.49 -44.52 12.93
C ARG A 675 10.01 -44.96 14.31
N ARG A 676 10.90 -44.98 15.33
CA ARG A 676 10.51 -45.32 16.71
C ARG A 676 9.67 -44.25 17.41
N ARG A 677 9.79 -42.97 17.02
CA ARG A 677 8.97 -41.89 17.61
C ARG A 677 7.58 -41.80 16.99
N HIS A 678 7.42 -42.09 15.70
CA HIS A 678 6.10 -42.15 15.07
C HIS A 678 5.24 -43.30 15.63
N GLU A 679 5.85 -44.47 15.91
CA GLU A 679 5.15 -45.61 16.52
C GLU A 679 4.83 -45.41 18.02
N ALA A 680 5.59 -44.56 18.73
CA ALA A 680 5.34 -44.25 20.14
C ALA A 680 4.21 -43.24 20.36
N VAL A 681 3.90 -42.40 19.36
CA VAL A 681 2.84 -41.37 19.43
C VAL A 681 1.54 -41.87 18.77
N HIS A 682 1.62 -42.75 17.77
CA HIS A 682 0.44 -43.38 17.13
C HIS A 682 0.68 -44.87 16.80
N PRO A 683 0.26 -45.82 17.66
CA PRO A 683 0.35 -47.23 17.33
C PRO A 683 -0.80 -47.61 16.39
N GLY A 684 -0.60 -47.53 15.06
CA GLY A 684 -1.58 -48.05 14.10
C GLY A 684 -1.56 -47.52 12.65
N SER A 685 -0.75 -46.53 12.29
CA SER A 685 -0.76 -45.98 10.93
C SER A 685 0.26 -46.68 10.01
N GLY A 686 -0.23 -47.39 9.00
CA GLY A 686 0.58 -48.09 7.97
C GLY A 686 1.37 -47.14 7.04
N PRO A 687 2.27 -47.69 6.21
CA PRO A 687 3.25 -46.89 5.47
C PRO A 687 2.61 -46.29 4.21
N GLY A 688 2.22 -45.03 4.28
CA GLY A 688 1.58 -44.33 3.16
C GLY A 688 1.68 -42.82 3.27
N ALA A 689 2.89 -42.28 3.48
CA ALA A 689 3.20 -40.88 3.23
C ALA A 689 4.70 -40.77 2.94
N GLN A 690 5.05 -40.49 1.67
CA GLN A 690 6.38 -40.05 1.29
C GLN A 690 6.48 -38.55 1.63
N LEU A 691 7.55 -38.20 2.36
CA LEU A 691 7.97 -36.83 2.70
C LEU A 691 8.47 -36.06 1.46
#